data_AF-A0A1U8PCE8-F1
#
_entry.id   AF-A0A1U8PCE8-F1
#
_cell.length_a   1.000
_cell.length_b   1.000
_cell.length_c   1.000
_cell.angle_alpha   90.00
_cell.angle_beta   90.00
_cell.angle_gamma   90.00
#
_symmetry.space_group_name_H-M   'P 1'
#
loop_
_entity.id
_entity.type
_entity.pdbx_description
1 polymer ?
#
loop_
_entity_poly.entity_id
_entity_poly.type
_entity_poly.pdbx_seq_one_letter_code
_entity_poly.pdbx_strand_id
1 'polypeptide(L)'
;MSGSACSIVWFRRDLRVEDNPALAAGVRAGAVVAVFVWAPEEEGHYYPGRVSRWWLKHSLAHLDSSLRSLGTCLITKRSSDSVSSLLEVVKSTGATQLYFNHLYDPISLVRDHRAKEVLTAHGVAVRSFNADLLYEPWDVNDAQGRPFTTFSAFWERCLSMPYDPEAPLLPPKRIISGDVTTCHSDELVFEDKSEKGSNALLARAWSPGWSNADKALTTFINGPLIEYSKNRRKADSATTSFLSPHLHFGEVSVRKVFHLVRIKQVLWANEGNKAGEESVNLFLKSIGLREFSRYLSFNHPYSHERPLLGHLKFFPWVVDEGYFKAWRQGRTGYPLVDAGMRELWATGWLHDRIRVVVSSFFVKVLQLPWRWGMKYFWDTLLDADLESDALGWQYISGTLPDGREFDRIDNPQFEGYKFDPHGEYVRRWLPELARLPTDWIHHPWNAPESVLQAAGIELGSNYPLPIVGIDAAKDRLQEALSVMWQQEAASRAAIENGTEEGLGDSSESAPFAFPQDIQMEENVEPARNGAPATTRRYEDQMVPTMTSSLVRGIHEEASSDLRTSTEDSRAEVPRNINIHQEPQRDSLNQGIQQTARNNNTFRQFNLPMGLGNAEDSTADSSTSSSRRERDGGVAPVSSPPASSYSEQFIGDENGIATSSSYLPRHPQSHQIVNWRRLSQTG
;
A
#
# COMPACT_ATOMS: atom_id res chain seq x y z
N MET A 1 -31.63 38.02 -13.85
CA MET A 1 -30.54 37.09 -13.47
C MET A 1 -30.67 35.87 -14.36
N SER A 2 -29.61 35.46 -15.06
CA SER A 2 -29.58 34.12 -15.68
C SER A 2 -29.57 33.06 -14.58
N GLY A 3 -30.16 31.89 -14.82
CA GLY A 3 -30.07 30.77 -13.90
C GLY A 3 -28.59 30.39 -13.69
N SER A 4 -28.18 30.17 -12.43
CA SER A 4 -26.84 29.68 -12.14
C SER A 4 -26.68 28.28 -12.72
N ALA A 5 -25.59 28.05 -13.45
CA ALA A 5 -25.29 26.72 -13.98
C ALA A 5 -25.24 25.69 -12.83
N CYS A 6 -25.96 24.58 -13.02
CA CYS A 6 -25.91 23.45 -12.10
C CYS A 6 -24.95 22.39 -12.66
N SER A 7 -24.03 21.94 -11.81
CA SER A 7 -22.94 21.02 -12.14
C SER A 7 -23.02 19.78 -11.27
N ILE A 8 -22.92 18.61 -11.87
CA ILE A 8 -22.70 17.36 -11.13
C ILE A 8 -21.19 17.22 -10.90
N VAL A 9 -20.80 16.88 -9.67
CA VAL A 9 -19.45 16.42 -9.32
C VAL A 9 -19.56 14.95 -8.96
N TRP A 10 -19.07 14.07 -9.84
CA TRP A 10 -19.12 12.62 -9.68
C TRP A 10 -17.83 12.11 -9.02
N PHE A 11 -17.96 11.71 -7.76
CA PHE A 11 -16.91 11.08 -6.96
C PHE A 11 -16.84 9.57 -7.25
N ARG A 12 -15.62 9.02 -7.29
CA ARG A 12 -15.33 7.58 -7.39
C ARG A 12 -14.28 7.15 -6.36
N ARG A 13 -13.00 7.42 -6.63
CA ARG A 13 -11.82 7.10 -5.79
C ARG A 13 -11.02 8.36 -5.44
N ASP A 14 -11.74 9.46 -5.23
CA ASP A 14 -11.22 10.82 -5.01
C ASP A 14 -11.89 11.48 -3.78
N LEU A 15 -12.05 10.71 -2.69
CA LEU A 15 -12.98 10.96 -1.57
C LEU A 15 -12.55 12.06 -0.58
N ARG A 16 -12.17 13.22 -1.11
CA ARG A 16 -11.65 14.40 -0.40
C ARG A 16 -12.23 15.71 -0.94
N VAL A 17 -12.18 16.77 -0.12
CA VAL A 17 -12.62 18.13 -0.50
C VAL A 17 -11.47 19.11 -0.74
N GLU A 18 -10.25 18.80 -0.29
CA GLU A 18 -9.01 19.51 -0.60
C GLU A 18 -8.32 18.89 -1.82
N ASP A 19 -7.70 19.72 -2.65
CA ASP A 19 -7.02 19.33 -3.88
C ASP A 19 -7.79 18.30 -4.74
N ASN A 20 -9.10 18.53 -4.88
CA ASN A 20 -9.98 17.82 -5.80
C ASN A 20 -10.36 18.79 -6.95
N PRO A 21 -9.73 18.68 -8.14
CA PRO A 21 -9.95 19.62 -9.23
C PRO A 21 -11.37 19.60 -9.80
N ALA A 22 -12.03 18.44 -9.88
CA ALA A 22 -13.43 18.35 -10.30
C ALA A 22 -14.38 19.11 -9.37
N LEU A 23 -14.24 18.93 -8.05
CA LEU A 23 -15.01 19.68 -7.06
C LEU A 23 -14.72 21.18 -7.15
N ALA A 24 -13.43 21.56 -7.24
CA ALA A 24 -13.02 22.95 -7.37
C ALA A 24 -13.52 23.60 -8.69
N ALA A 25 -13.64 22.83 -9.77
CA ALA A 25 -14.22 23.29 -11.03
C ALA A 25 -15.74 23.50 -10.91
N GLY A 26 -16.48 22.52 -10.35
CA GLY A 26 -17.92 22.64 -10.13
C GLY A 26 -18.29 23.84 -9.27
N VAL A 27 -17.57 24.08 -8.17
CA VAL A 27 -17.79 25.24 -7.28
C VAL A 27 -17.47 26.58 -7.97
N ARG A 28 -16.53 26.60 -8.94
CA ARG A 28 -16.29 27.79 -9.77
C ARG A 28 -17.37 28.01 -10.84
N ALA A 29 -18.03 26.95 -11.29
CA ALA A 29 -19.07 27.02 -12.32
C ALA A 29 -20.44 27.48 -11.78
N GLY A 30 -20.81 27.06 -10.57
CA GLY A 30 -22.07 27.50 -9.95
C GLY A 30 -22.55 26.62 -8.80
N ALA A 31 -23.78 26.11 -8.93
CA ALA A 31 -24.38 25.23 -7.95
C ALA A 31 -23.95 23.78 -8.19
N VAL A 32 -23.60 23.05 -7.13
CA VAL A 32 -23.01 21.70 -7.20
C VAL A 32 -23.94 20.66 -6.61
N VAL A 33 -24.11 19.56 -7.35
CA VAL A 33 -24.70 18.31 -6.88
C VAL A 33 -23.57 17.29 -6.77
N ALA A 34 -23.20 16.91 -5.54
CA ALA A 34 -22.18 15.89 -5.31
C ALA A 34 -22.83 14.50 -5.41
N VAL A 35 -22.26 13.63 -6.25
CA VAL A 35 -22.84 12.31 -6.56
C VAL A 35 -21.79 11.22 -6.41
N PHE A 36 -22.16 10.12 -5.76
CA PHE A 36 -21.42 8.86 -5.78
C PHE A 36 -22.33 7.76 -6.36
N VAL A 37 -21.87 7.05 -7.39
CA VAL A 37 -22.62 5.96 -8.02
C VAL A 37 -21.93 4.63 -7.73
N TRP A 38 -22.66 3.70 -7.14
CA TRP A 38 -22.22 2.33 -6.86
C TRP A 38 -22.79 1.39 -7.91
N ALA A 39 -21.93 1.02 -8.87
CA ALA A 39 -22.24 0.10 -9.95
C ALA A 39 -21.27 -1.10 -9.98
N PRO A 40 -21.30 -1.96 -8.94
CA PRO A 40 -20.36 -3.08 -8.79
C PRO A 40 -20.41 -4.10 -9.93
N GLU A 41 -21.53 -4.21 -10.65
CA GLU A 41 -21.65 -5.06 -11.85
C GLU A 41 -20.75 -4.59 -13.01
N GLU A 42 -20.40 -3.30 -13.08
CA GLU A 42 -19.46 -2.77 -14.09
C GLU A 42 -18.01 -3.23 -13.83
N GLU A 43 -17.66 -3.55 -12.58
CA GLU A 43 -16.30 -3.94 -12.18
C GLU A 43 -16.02 -5.45 -12.43
N GLY A 44 -17.07 -6.25 -12.69
CA GLY A 44 -16.98 -7.68 -13.01
C GLY A 44 -16.17 -8.49 -12.00
N HIS A 45 -15.15 -9.21 -12.49
CA HIS A 45 -14.21 -9.99 -11.68
C HIS A 45 -13.49 -9.16 -10.60
N TYR A 46 -13.40 -7.84 -10.79
CA TYR A 46 -12.74 -6.88 -9.91
C TYR A 46 -13.74 -6.11 -9.04
N TYR A 47 -14.92 -6.68 -8.77
CA TYR A 47 -15.78 -6.24 -7.67
C TYR A 47 -14.96 -6.05 -6.37
N PRO A 48 -14.99 -4.87 -5.73
CA PRO A 48 -14.11 -4.57 -4.59
C PRO A 48 -14.24 -5.55 -3.41
N GLY A 49 -13.08 -5.92 -2.85
CA GLY A 49 -12.96 -6.87 -1.75
C GLY A 49 -13.68 -6.45 -0.46
N ARG A 50 -13.93 -7.42 0.43
CA ARG A 50 -14.63 -7.22 1.72
C ARG A 50 -14.16 -5.99 2.49
N VAL A 51 -12.84 -5.89 2.69
CA VAL A 51 -12.25 -4.86 3.54
C VAL A 51 -12.17 -3.51 2.82
N SER A 52 -11.99 -3.52 1.50
CA SER A 52 -12.08 -2.32 0.63
C SER A 52 -13.49 -1.73 0.67
N ARG A 53 -14.55 -2.55 0.58
CA ARG A 53 -15.95 -2.13 0.78
C ARG A 53 -16.22 -1.58 2.18
N TRP A 54 -15.67 -2.20 3.22
CA TRP A 54 -15.74 -1.67 4.59
C TRP A 54 -15.12 -0.27 4.69
N TRP A 55 -13.94 -0.07 4.10
CA TRP A 55 -13.27 1.24 4.12
C TRP A 55 -14.08 2.29 3.36
N LEU A 56 -14.51 1.97 2.13
CA LEU A 56 -15.33 2.82 1.26
C LEU A 56 -16.59 3.33 1.98
N LYS A 57 -17.30 2.45 2.68
CA LYS A 57 -18.50 2.79 3.47
C LYS A 57 -18.24 3.92 4.48
N HIS A 58 -17.19 3.79 5.29
CA HIS A 58 -16.86 4.81 6.30
C HIS A 58 -16.30 6.09 5.69
N SER A 59 -15.54 5.96 4.59
CA SER A 59 -15.02 7.09 3.83
C SER A 59 -16.13 7.96 3.23
N LEU A 60 -17.15 7.34 2.61
CA LEU A 60 -18.31 8.05 2.06
C LEU A 60 -19.13 8.75 3.14
N ALA A 61 -19.32 8.12 4.32
CA ALA A 61 -19.99 8.76 5.45
C ALA A 61 -19.19 9.97 5.99
N HIS A 62 -17.86 9.87 6.04
CA HIS A 62 -16.98 10.99 6.37
C HIS A 62 -17.04 12.11 5.31
N LEU A 63 -17.07 11.76 4.03
CA LEU A 63 -17.17 12.71 2.91
C LEU A 63 -18.50 13.47 2.94
N ASP A 64 -19.63 12.79 3.12
CA ASP A 64 -20.95 13.43 3.22
C ASP A 64 -21.02 14.39 4.42
N SER A 65 -20.53 13.99 5.60
CA SER A 65 -20.43 14.88 6.77
C SER A 65 -19.58 16.13 6.49
N SER A 66 -18.50 15.97 5.71
CA SER A 66 -17.63 17.07 5.28
C SER A 66 -18.33 18.00 4.28
N LEU A 67 -19.02 17.45 3.29
CA LEU A 67 -19.77 18.20 2.29
C LEU A 67 -20.93 18.97 2.92
N ARG A 68 -21.65 18.36 3.89
CA ARG A 68 -22.73 19.03 4.64
C ARG A 68 -22.22 20.23 5.42
N SER A 69 -21.02 20.12 5.99
CA SER A 69 -20.33 21.23 6.67
C SER A 69 -19.92 22.35 5.71
N LEU A 70 -19.76 22.05 4.41
CA LEU A 70 -19.51 23.04 3.35
C LEU A 70 -20.78 23.58 2.67
N GLY A 71 -21.94 22.93 2.81
CA GLY A 71 -23.23 23.42 2.30
C GLY A 71 -23.91 22.59 1.19
N THR A 72 -23.49 21.34 0.96
CA THR A 72 -24.19 20.39 0.06
C THR A 72 -24.24 18.99 0.69
N CYS A 73 -25.04 18.06 0.18
CA CYS A 73 -24.96 16.64 0.59
C CYS A 73 -24.37 15.78 -0.52
N LEU A 74 -23.87 14.60 -0.15
CA LEU A 74 -23.55 13.55 -1.10
C LEU A 74 -24.81 12.77 -1.45
N ILE A 75 -25.16 12.70 -2.73
CA ILE A 75 -26.21 11.81 -3.24
C ILE A 75 -25.56 10.49 -3.63
N THR A 76 -25.96 9.43 -2.95
CA THR A 76 -25.62 8.04 -3.30
C THR A 76 -26.62 7.48 -4.30
N LYS A 77 -26.12 6.75 -5.31
CA LYS A 77 -26.94 5.99 -6.26
C LYS A 77 -26.50 4.54 -6.40
N ARG A 78 -27.47 3.62 -6.53
CA ARG A 78 -27.25 2.19 -6.80
C ARG A 78 -27.81 1.86 -8.18
N SER A 79 -26.96 1.32 -9.04
CA SER A 79 -27.32 0.93 -10.42
C SER A 79 -26.42 -0.20 -10.90
N SER A 80 -26.76 -0.85 -12.01
CA SER A 80 -25.85 -1.74 -12.76
C SER A 80 -25.11 -1.02 -13.90
N ASP A 81 -25.45 0.25 -14.17
CA ASP A 81 -24.81 1.12 -15.16
C ASP A 81 -24.66 2.54 -14.60
N SER A 82 -23.42 3.00 -14.43
CA SER A 82 -23.11 4.34 -13.93
C SER A 82 -23.60 5.44 -14.87
N VAL A 83 -23.54 5.21 -16.19
CA VAL A 83 -23.88 6.20 -17.22
C VAL A 83 -25.39 6.47 -17.23
N SER A 84 -26.20 5.41 -17.09
CA SER A 84 -27.65 5.54 -16.97
C SER A 84 -28.06 6.35 -15.74
N SER A 85 -27.48 6.10 -14.56
CA SER A 85 -27.78 6.91 -13.36
C SER A 85 -27.29 8.35 -13.46
N LEU A 86 -26.16 8.62 -14.11
CA LEU A 86 -25.71 10.00 -14.37
C LEU A 86 -26.71 10.73 -15.28
N LEU A 87 -27.26 10.06 -16.31
CA LEU A 87 -28.33 10.63 -17.14
C LEU A 87 -29.64 10.87 -16.37
N GLU A 88 -29.98 10.02 -15.40
CA GLU A 88 -31.13 10.24 -14.51
C GLU A 88 -30.92 11.47 -13.62
N VAL A 89 -29.77 11.59 -12.96
CA VAL A 89 -29.46 12.73 -12.09
C VAL A 89 -29.38 14.04 -12.90
N VAL A 90 -28.85 14.01 -14.14
CA VAL A 90 -28.93 15.16 -15.07
C VAL A 90 -30.39 15.59 -15.31
N LYS A 91 -31.28 14.64 -15.61
CA LYS A 91 -32.70 14.92 -15.88
C LYS A 91 -33.46 15.43 -14.66
N SER A 92 -33.16 14.96 -13.46
CA SER A 92 -33.85 15.37 -12.23
C SER A 92 -33.32 16.68 -11.62
N THR A 93 -32.04 16.99 -11.80
CA THR A 93 -31.41 18.24 -11.29
C THR A 93 -31.45 19.40 -12.29
N GLY A 94 -31.58 19.10 -13.60
CA GLY A 94 -31.37 20.10 -14.65
C GLY A 94 -29.90 20.52 -14.82
N ALA A 95 -28.94 19.72 -14.34
CA ALA A 95 -27.52 20.00 -14.48
C ALA A 95 -27.07 19.99 -15.95
N THR A 96 -26.26 20.98 -16.34
CA THR A 96 -25.75 21.16 -17.70
C THR A 96 -24.28 20.77 -17.85
N GLN A 97 -23.62 20.41 -16.75
CA GLN A 97 -22.18 20.14 -16.67
C GLN A 97 -21.91 18.92 -15.78
N LEU A 98 -20.97 18.06 -16.20
CA LEU A 98 -20.43 16.97 -15.40
C LEU A 98 -18.93 17.16 -15.21
N TYR A 99 -18.51 17.15 -13.95
CA TYR A 99 -17.10 17.15 -13.54
C TYR A 99 -16.76 15.86 -12.79
N PHE A 100 -15.66 15.22 -13.16
CA PHE A 100 -15.11 14.07 -12.43
C PHE A 100 -13.58 14.05 -12.51
N ASN A 101 -12.94 13.27 -11.65
CA ASN A 101 -11.50 13.00 -11.77
C ASN A 101 -11.30 11.63 -12.43
N HIS A 102 -10.52 11.59 -13.52
CA HIS A 102 -10.38 10.37 -14.34
C HIS A 102 -9.46 9.34 -13.68
N LEU A 103 -9.66 8.07 -14.04
CA LEU A 103 -8.94 6.93 -13.47
C LEU A 103 -8.22 6.13 -14.56
N TYR A 104 -7.19 5.38 -14.17
CA TYR A 104 -6.23 4.73 -15.08
C TYR A 104 -6.29 3.20 -15.04
N ASP A 105 -7.25 2.63 -14.30
CA ASP A 105 -7.61 1.23 -14.43
C ASP A 105 -8.40 1.00 -15.74
N PRO A 106 -8.24 -0.15 -16.41
CA PRO A 106 -8.79 -0.37 -17.75
C PRO A 106 -10.32 -0.33 -17.81
N ILE A 107 -10.99 -0.77 -16.74
CA ILE A 107 -12.45 -0.76 -16.61
C ILE A 107 -12.95 0.69 -16.60
N SER A 108 -12.36 1.52 -15.74
CA SER A 108 -12.74 2.93 -15.63
C SER A 108 -12.32 3.75 -16.85
N LEU A 109 -11.24 3.40 -17.56
CA LEU A 109 -10.90 4.05 -18.84
C LEU A 109 -12.01 3.84 -19.90
N VAL A 110 -12.53 2.61 -20.04
CA VAL A 110 -13.64 2.30 -20.95
C VAL A 110 -14.94 2.98 -20.50
N ARG A 111 -15.24 2.92 -19.19
CA ARG A 111 -16.42 3.59 -18.59
C ARG A 111 -16.38 5.10 -18.76
N ASP A 112 -15.23 5.73 -18.56
CA ASP A 112 -15.03 7.19 -18.68
C ASP A 112 -15.18 7.67 -20.12
N HIS A 113 -14.72 6.87 -21.09
CA HIS A 113 -14.95 7.13 -22.52
C HIS A 113 -16.44 7.09 -22.86
N ARG A 114 -17.12 5.98 -22.52
CA ARG A 114 -18.56 5.81 -22.73
C ARG A 114 -19.38 6.89 -22.03
N ALA A 115 -19.01 7.28 -20.81
CA ALA A 115 -19.67 8.36 -20.08
C ALA A 115 -19.51 9.72 -20.78
N LYS A 116 -18.30 10.07 -21.23
CA LYS A 116 -18.04 11.30 -22.01
C LYS A 116 -18.86 11.33 -23.29
N GLU A 117 -18.84 10.26 -24.08
CA GLU A 117 -19.59 10.16 -25.34
C GLU A 117 -21.10 10.31 -25.12
N VAL A 118 -21.67 9.50 -24.23
CA VAL A 118 -23.12 9.43 -24.02
C VAL A 118 -23.67 10.72 -23.43
N LEU A 119 -23.02 11.33 -22.42
CA LEU A 119 -23.51 12.57 -21.84
C LEU A 119 -23.32 13.78 -22.76
N THR A 120 -22.23 13.84 -23.52
CA THR A 120 -22.02 14.91 -24.51
C THR A 120 -23.06 14.82 -25.64
N ALA A 121 -23.42 13.61 -26.08
CA ALA A 121 -24.51 13.40 -27.04
C ALA A 121 -25.90 13.82 -26.50
N HIS A 122 -26.08 13.89 -25.18
CA HIS A 122 -27.27 14.43 -24.51
C HIS A 122 -27.16 15.94 -24.18
N GLY A 123 -26.11 16.63 -24.64
CA GLY A 123 -25.94 18.08 -24.48
C GLY A 123 -25.35 18.52 -23.12
N VAL A 124 -24.82 17.59 -22.32
CA VAL A 124 -24.12 17.90 -21.06
C VAL A 124 -22.64 18.14 -21.36
N ALA A 125 -22.09 19.26 -20.88
CA ALA A 125 -20.66 19.52 -21.02
C ALA A 125 -19.85 18.72 -20.00
N VAL A 126 -19.14 17.68 -20.44
CA VAL A 126 -18.34 16.79 -19.59
C VAL A 126 -16.88 17.22 -19.55
N ARG A 127 -16.26 17.33 -18.37
CA ARG A 127 -14.81 17.54 -18.23
C ARG A 127 -14.22 16.66 -17.13
N SER A 128 -13.05 16.07 -17.43
CA SER A 128 -12.27 15.28 -16.47
C SER A 128 -10.94 15.96 -16.12
N PHE A 129 -10.42 15.67 -14.93
CA PHE A 129 -9.15 16.20 -14.45
C PHE A 129 -8.29 15.11 -13.80
N ASN A 130 -6.97 15.30 -13.78
CA ASN A 130 -6.08 14.53 -12.92
C ASN A 130 -6.19 15.02 -11.47
N ALA A 131 -6.53 14.10 -10.55
CA ALA A 131 -6.48 14.34 -9.11
C ALA A 131 -5.44 13.47 -8.40
N ASP A 132 -5.11 12.30 -8.95
CA ASP A 132 -4.49 11.22 -8.20
C ASP A 132 -3.10 10.82 -8.72
N LEU A 133 -2.54 11.56 -9.68
CA LEU A 133 -1.14 11.48 -10.13
C LEU A 133 -0.44 12.85 -10.05
N LEU A 134 0.90 12.83 -10.01
CA LEU A 134 1.77 13.99 -10.15
C LEU A 134 1.84 14.50 -11.61
N TYR A 135 1.87 13.57 -12.57
CA TYR A 135 1.91 13.82 -14.01
C TYR A 135 1.02 12.81 -14.75
N GLU A 136 0.46 13.20 -15.89
CA GLU A 136 -0.34 12.29 -16.72
C GLU A 136 0.53 11.24 -17.42
N PRO A 137 0.05 9.99 -17.63
CA PRO A 137 0.84 8.94 -18.27
C PRO A 137 1.34 9.26 -19.69
N TRP A 138 0.63 10.14 -20.42
CA TRP A 138 0.97 10.55 -21.78
C TRP A 138 1.96 11.73 -21.86
N ASP A 139 2.31 12.36 -20.73
CA ASP A 139 3.31 13.44 -20.66
C ASP A 139 4.72 12.88 -20.45
N VAL A 140 4.87 11.89 -19.56
CA VAL A 140 6.16 11.30 -19.19
C VAL A 140 6.64 10.30 -20.25
N ASN A 141 7.44 10.79 -21.21
CA ASN A 141 8.00 9.99 -22.31
C ASN A 141 9.51 10.13 -22.41
N ASP A 142 10.15 9.20 -23.12
CA ASP A 142 11.56 9.31 -23.51
C ASP A 142 11.81 10.40 -24.57
N ALA A 143 13.08 10.65 -24.90
CA ALA A 143 13.48 11.65 -25.88
C ALA A 143 13.06 11.32 -27.34
N GLN A 144 12.48 10.14 -27.58
CA GLN A 144 11.92 9.70 -28.86
C GLN A 144 10.37 9.66 -28.83
N GLY A 145 9.74 10.09 -27.73
CA GLY A 145 8.28 10.09 -27.56
C GLY A 145 7.67 8.71 -27.28
N ARG A 146 8.45 7.76 -26.78
CA ARG A 146 8.02 6.39 -26.41
C ARG A 146 7.81 6.28 -24.89
N PRO A 147 6.96 5.35 -24.43
CA PRO A 147 6.83 5.06 -23.01
C PRO A 147 8.05 4.31 -22.45
N PHE A 148 8.34 4.53 -21.17
CA PHE A 148 9.41 3.85 -20.43
C PHE A 148 9.00 2.42 -20.03
N THR A 149 9.95 1.48 -20.07
CA THR A 149 9.75 0.08 -19.69
C THR A 149 10.41 -0.32 -18.36
N THR A 150 11.09 0.62 -17.69
CA THR A 150 11.74 0.40 -16.38
C THR A 150 11.44 1.55 -15.43
N PHE A 151 11.34 1.23 -14.14
CA PHE A 151 11.01 2.18 -13.10
C PHE A 151 12.02 3.33 -13.00
N SER A 152 13.32 3.03 -13.04
CA SER A 152 14.36 4.04 -12.78
C SER A 152 14.35 5.14 -13.82
N ALA A 153 14.27 4.80 -15.11
CA ALA A 153 14.23 5.78 -16.20
C ALA A 153 12.94 6.62 -16.18
N PHE A 154 11.79 6.00 -15.89
CA PHE A 154 10.53 6.72 -15.66
C PHE A 154 10.65 7.72 -14.50
N TRP A 155 11.17 7.28 -13.34
CA TRP A 155 11.19 8.11 -12.14
C TRP A 155 12.24 9.23 -12.20
N GLU A 156 13.41 8.96 -12.78
CA GLU A 156 14.39 9.98 -13.12
C GLU A 156 13.81 11.02 -14.08
N ARG A 157 12.95 10.60 -15.04
CA ARG A 157 12.23 11.53 -15.90
C ARG A 157 11.20 12.36 -15.14
N CYS A 158 10.38 11.76 -14.26
CA CYS A 158 9.42 12.49 -13.42
C CYS A 158 10.09 13.56 -12.53
N LEU A 159 11.26 13.25 -11.96
CA LEU A 159 12.06 14.18 -11.14
C LEU A 159 12.83 15.23 -11.97
N SER A 160 12.84 15.11 -13.31
CA SER A 160 13.49 16.04 -14.25
C SER A 160 12.52 16.58 -15.32
N MET A 161 11.24 16.64 -15.01
CA MET A 161 10.24 17.30 -15.86
C MET A 161 10.52 18.81 -15.96
N PRO A 162 10.19 19.46 -17.10
CA PRO A 162 10.45 20.89 -17.30
C PRO A 162 9.47 21.81 -16.57
N TYR A 163 8.50 21.24 -15.85
CA TYR A 163 7.56 21.92 -14.95
C TYR A 163 7.35 21.05 -13.71
N ASP A 164 7.19 21.68 -12.54
CA ASP A 164 6.79 20.99 -11.31
C ASP A 164 5.32 20.50 -11.41
N PRO A 165 4.90 19.52 -10.57
CA PRO A 165 3.49 19.12 -10.46
C PRO A 165 2.60 20.30 -10.02
N GLU A 166 1.30 20.22 -10.33
CA GLU A 166 0.34 21.25 -9.89
C GLU A 166 0.34 21.38 -8.35
N ALA A 167 0.47 22.62 -7.88
CA ALA A 167 0.41 22.92 -6.45
C ALA A 167 -0.99 22.60 -5.87
N PRO A 168 -1.09 21.95 -4.69
CA PRO A 168 -2.37 21.53 -4.12
C PRO A 168 -3.40 22.66 -3.98
N LEU A 169 -4.60 22.44 -4.51
CA LEU A 169 -5.69 23.41 -4.46
C LEU A 169 -6.34 23.45 -3.06
N LEU A 170 -6.53 24.65 -2.52
CA LEU A 170 -7.28 24.86 -1.28
C LEU A 170 -8.73 24.35 -1.40
N PRO A 171 -9.32 23.79 -0.33
CA PRO A 171 -10.69 23.31 -0.36
C PRO A 171 -11.70 24.47 -0.54
N PRO A 172 -12.89 24.21 -1.11
CA PRO A 172 -13.97 25.17 -1.17
C PRO A 172 -14.34 25.74 0.21
N LYS A 173 -14.43 27.07 0.35
CA LYS A 173 -14.87 27.71 1.61
C LYS A 173 -16.36 27.51 1.92
N ARG A 174 -17.16 27.32 0.86
CA ARG A 174 -18.59 27.00 0.90
C ARG A 174 -18.97 26.44 -0.48
N ILE A 175 -19.90 25.49 -0.50
CA ILE A 175 -20.53 24.96 -1.70
C ILE A 175 -21.97 25.46 -1.73
N ILE A 176 -22.46 25.87 -2.90
CA ILE A 176 -23.89 26.12 -3.12
C ILE A 176 -24.48 24.82 -3.64
N SER A 177 -25.39 24.18 -2.91
CA SER A 177 -26.07 22.98 -3.40
C SER A 177 -26.94 23.31 -4.62
N GLY A 178 -27.01 22.39 -5.59
CA GLY A 178 -28.07 22.40 -6.61
C GLY A 178 -29.44 22.07 -6.01
N ASP A 179 -30.49 22.09 -6.84
CA ASP A 179 -31.78 21.53 -6.39
C ASP A 179 -31.67 20.00 -6.37
N VAL A 180 -31.81 19.45 -5.17
CA VAL A 180 -31.75 18.01 -4.88
C VAL A 180 -33.09 17.46 -4.39
N THR A 181 -34.15 18.27 -4.38
CA THR A 181 -35.47 17.88 -3.84
C THR A 181 -36.12 16.74 -4.64
N THR A 182 -35.82 16.67 -5.93
CA THR A 182 -36.20 15.61 -6.89
C THR A 182 -35.28 14.39 -6.84
N CYS A 183 -34.16 14.46 -6.11
CA CYS A 183 -33.03 13.54 -6.23
C CYS A 183 -32.86 12.72 -4.94
N HIS A 184 -33.74 11.74 -4.72
CA HIS A 184 -33.62 10.83 -3.58
C HIS A 184 -32.31 10.06 -3.62
N SER A 185 -31.66 9.93 -2.45
CA SER A 185 -30.42 9.19 -2.24
C SER A 185 -30.73 7.73 -1.90
N ASP A 186 -29.99 6.79 -2.48
CA ASP A 186 -30.23 5.36 -2.29
C ASP A 186 -29.38 4.82 -1.13
N GLU A 187 -29.93 3.92 -0.29
CA GLU A 187 -29.16 3.29 0.78
C GLU A 187 -28.17 2.25 0.21
N LEU A 188 -26.87 2.49 0.40
CA LEU A 188 -25.82 1.61 -0.12
C LEU A 188 -25.36 0.58 0.91
N VAL A 189 -25.68 -0.69 0.65
CA VAL A 189 -25.23 -1.84 1.44
C VAL A 189 -23.87 -2.31 0.93
N PHE A 190 -22.81 -1.93 1.64
CA PHE A 190 -21.43 -2.33 1.35
C PHE A 190 -20.94 -3.58 2.09
N GLU A 191 -21.64 -3.99 3.16
CA GLU A 191 -21.28 -5.13 4.03
C GLU A 191 -22.47 -6.09 4.15
N ASP A 192 -22.24 -7.39 4.01
CA ASP A 192 -23.23 -8.39 4.38
C ASP A 192 -23.31 -8.61 5.91
N LYS A 193 -24.19 -9.52 6.36
CA LYS A 193 -24.41 -9.77 7.80
C LYS A 193 -23.32 -10.63 8.45
N SER A 194 -22.61 -11.45 7.68
CA SER A 194 -21.48 -12.29 8.12
C SER A 194 -20.17 -11.51 8.17
N GLU A 195 -19.91 -10.65 7.18
CA GLU A 195 -18.69 -9.83 7.09
C GLU A 195 -18.49 -8.93 8.33
N LYS A 196 -19.58 -8.49 8.96
CA LYS A 196 -19.55 -7.63 10.17
C LYS A 196 -18.72 -8.20 11.32
N GLY A 197 -18.65 -9.53 11.48
CA GLY A 197 -17.81 -10.17 12.48
C GLY A 197 -16.33 -9.91 12.23
N SER A 198 -15.88 -10.25 11.01
CA SER A 198 -14.49 -10.06 10.56
C SER A 198 -14.11 -8.58 10.43
N ASN A 199 -15.07 -7.71 10.07
CA ASN A 199 -14.86 -6.28 9.92
C ASN A 199 -14.74 -5.52 11.26
N ALA A 200 -15.20 -6.10 12.37
CA ALA A 200 -15.15 -5.47 13.70
C ALA A 200 -13.71 -5.27 14.22
N LEU A 201 -12.73 -6.01 13.70
CA LEU A 201 -11.31 -5.82 14.02
C LEU A 201 -10.70 -4.62 13.30
N LEU A 202 -11.09 -4.38 12.05
CA LEU A 202 -10.57 -3.29 11.20
C LEU A 202 -10.75 -1.91 11.87
N ALA A 203 -11.93 -1.68 12.46
CA ALA A 203 -12.29 -0.47 13.19
C ALA A 203 -11.42 -0.16 14.43
N ARG A 204 -10.61 -1.12 14.90
CA ARG A 204 -9.66 -0.91 16.01
C ARG A 204 -8.29 -0.42 15.53
N ALA A 205 -7.93 -0.71 14.28
CA ALA A 205 -6.65 -0.35 13.69
C ALA A 205 -6.75 0.88 12.77
N TRP A 206 -7.91 1.10 12.14
CA TRP A 206 -8.07 2.07 11.05
C TRP A 206 -9.25 3.01 11.26
N SER A 207 -9.07 4.27 10.85
CA SER A 207 -10.10 5.32 10.81
C SER A 207 -10.15 5.95 9.40
N PRO A 208 -11.00 5.46 8.48
CA PRO A 208 -11.13 5.99 7.13
C PRO A 208 -11.52 7.48 7.06
N GLY A 209 -11.35 8.10 5.89
CA GLY A 209 -11.76 9.46 5.59
C GLY A 209 -10.62 10.49 5.56
N TRP A 210 -10.71 11.45 4.63
CA TRP A 210 -9.66 12.43 4.31
C TRP A 210 -9.10 13.24 5.50
N SER A 211 -9.91 13.57 6.51
CA SER A 211 -9.40 14.27 7.72
C SER A 211 -8.43 13.38 8.53
N ASN A 212 -8.61 12.07 8.49
CA ASN A 212 -7.72 11.11 9.14
C ASN A 212 -6.47 10.85 8.29
N ALA A 213 -6.61 10.83 6.96
CA ALA A 213 -5.48 10.81 6.03
C ALA A 213 -4.50 11.97 6.27
N ASP A 214 -5.03 13.17 6.49
CA ASP A 214 -4.25 14.37 6.79
C ASP A 214 -3.52 14.29 8.14
N LYS A 215 -4.14 13.71 9.16
CA LYS A 215 -3.52 13.46 10.47
C LYS A 215 -2.39 12.44 10.34
N ALA A 216 -2.61 11.35 9.59
CA ALA A 216 -1.58 10.34 9.30
C ALA A 216 -0.40 10.94 8.53
N LEU A 217 -0.66 11.72 7.47
CA LEU A 217 0.36 12.43 6.68
C LEU A 217 1.19 13.38 7.56
N THR A 218 0.52 14.20 8.37
CA THR A 218 1.17 15.17 9.27
C THR A 218 2.02 14.48 10.34
N THR A 219 1.55 13.34 10.86
CA THR A 219 2.25 12.53 11.87
C THR A 219 3.48 11.85 11.25
N PHE A 220 3.34 11.28 10.05
CA PHE A 220 4.45 10.66 9.33
C PHE A 220 5.56 11.67 8.99
N ILE A 221 5.19 12.81 8.41
CA ILE A 221 6.12 13.86 7.95
C ILE A 221 6.90 14.53 9.10
N ASN A 222 6.34 14.57 10.31
CA ASN A 222 6.98 15.17 11.48
C ASN A 222 7.59 14.14 12.46
N GLY A 223 7.44 12.84 12.18
CA GLY A 223 8.00 11.75 12.97
C GLY A 223 8.75 10.74 12.08
N PRO A 224 8.17 9.55 11.78
CA PRO A 224 8.87 8.45 11.11
C PRO A 224 9.60 8.77 9.81
N LEU A 225 9.19 9.80 9.04
CA LEU A 225 9.83 10.17 7.78
C LEU A 225 11.35 10.41 7.91
N ILE A 226 11.85 10.95 9.03
CA ILE A 226 13.29 11.23 9.18
C ILE A 226 14.16 9.97 9.27
N GLU A 227 13.58 8.85 9.72
CA GLU A 227 14.28 7.55 9.85
C GLU A 227 13.82 6.52 8.82
N TYR A 228 13.01 6.92 7.84
CA TYR A 228 12.40 6.00 6.87
C TYR A 228 13.44 5.14 6.14
N SER A 229 14.63 5.67 5.83
CA SER A 229 15.69 4.90 5.18
C SER A 229 16.10 3.65 5.97
N LYS A 230 16.26 3.79 7.30
CA LYS A 230 16.63 2.70 8.21
C LYS A 230 15.44 1.78 8.49
N ASN A 231 14.30 2.39 8.82
CA ASN A 231 13.19 1.67 9.45
C ASN A 231 12.23 1.00 8.46
N ARG A 232 12.24 1.35 7.16
CA ARG A 232 11.43 0.72 6.07
C ARG A 232 11.65 -0.80 5.84
N ARG A 233 12.56 -1.42 6.59
CA ARG A 233 12.84 -2.86 6.51
C ARG A 233 12.21 -3.65 7.66
N LYS A 234 11.89 -3.00 8.78
CA LYS A 234 11.33 -3.63 9.97
C LYS A 234 9.84 -3.88 9.79
N ALA A 235 9.39 -5.11 10.00
CA ALA A 235 7.96 -5.44 10.03
C ALA A 235 7.33 -5.27 11.43
N ASP A 236 8.15 -5.30 12.48
CA ASP A 236 7.72 -5.25 13.89
C ASP A 236 7.15 -3.88 14.35
N SER A 237 7.34 -2.80 13.59
CA SER A 237 7.21 -1.42 14.06
C SER A 237 6.36 -0.53 13.14
N ALA A 238 5.65 0.43 13.72
CA ALA A 238 4.83 1.42 12.99
C ALA A 238 5.69 2.52 12.33
N THR A 239 6.48 2.16 11.31
CA THR A 239 7.55 3.00 10.74
C THR A 239 7.25 3.52 9.33
N THR A 240 6.33 2.88 8.62
CA THR A 240 5.77 3.35 7.34
C THR A 240 4.71 4.43 7.55
N SER A 241 4.27 5.06 6.46
CA SER A 241 3.29 6.16 6.53
C SER A 241 1.84 5.73 6.76
N PHE A 242 1.51 4.44 6.52
CA PHE A 242 0.14 3.89 6.54
C PHE A 242 -0.85 4.61 5.59
N LEU A 243 -0.35 5.40 4.64
CA LEU A 243 -1.17 6.19 3.72
C LEU A 243 -1.77 5.37 2.55
N SER A 244 -1.42 4.09 2.38
CA SER A 244 -1.80 3.34 1.18
C SER A 244 -3.32 3.19 0.95
N PRO A 245 -4.18 2.92 1.96
CA PRO A 245 -5.63 2.92 1.74
C PRO A 245 -6.17 4.33 1.42
N HIS A 246 -5.67 5.34 2.13
CA HIS A 246 -6.01 6.75 1.89
C HIS A 246 -5.60 7.22 0.47
N LEU A 247 -4.50 6.69 -0.09
CA LEU A 247 -3.99 6.99 -1.44
C LEU A 247 -4.68 6.17 -2.55
N HIS A 248 -5.35 5.07 -2.20
CA HIS A 248 -6.17 4.26 -3.12
C HIS A 248 -7.57 4.89 -3.31
N PHE A 249 -8.21 5.31 -2.21
CA PHE A 249 -9.51 6.01 -2.23
C PHE A 249 -9.40 7.52 -2.49
N GLY A 250 -8.20 8.02 -2.82
CA GLY A 250 -7.94 9.44 -3.10
C GLY A 250 -8.37 10.37 -1.97
N GLU A 251 -8.31 9.90 -0.73
CA GLU A 251 -8.61 10.68 0.48
C GLU A 251 -7.50 11.69 0.78
N VAL A 252 -6.29 11.47 0.25
CA VAL A 252 -5.17 12.40 0.32
C VAL A 252 -4.54 12.57 -1.05
N SER A 253 -4.33 13.82 -1.47
CA SER A 253 -3.69 14.12 -2.76
C SER A 253 -2.22 13.69 -2.74
N VAL A 254 -1.81 12.94 -3.77
CA VAL A 254 -0.40 12.60 -3.99
C VAL A 254 0.46 13.85 -4.20
N ARG A 255 -0.11 14.92 -4.77
CA ARG A 255 0.54 16.23 -4.94
C ARG A 255 0.80 16.89 -3.58
N LYS A 256 -0.16 16.82 -2.65
CA LYS A 256 0.03 17.28 -1.26
C LYS A 256 1.14 16.50 -0.55
N VAL A 257 1.19 15.17 -0.71
CA VAL A 257 2.27 14.34 -0.18
C VAL A 257 3.62 14.76 -0.76
N PHE A 258 3.74 14.87 -2.09
CA PHE A 258 4.97 15.26 -2.77
C PHE A 258 5.47 16.64 -2.34
N HIS A 259 4.61 17.67 -2.32
CA HIS A 259 5.00 19.03 -1.95
C HIS A 259 5.52 19.11 -0.50
N LEU A 260 4.82 18.53 0.47
CA LEU A 260 5.25 18.58 1.88
C LEU A 260 6.56 17.79 2.12
N VAL A 261 6.75 16.68 1.41
CA VAL A 261 7.99 15.88 1.47
C VAL A 261 9.15 16.61 0.78
N ARG A 262 8.92 17.27 -0.37
CA ARG A 262 9.92 18.08 -1.08
C ARG A 262 10.37 19.29 -0.24
N ILE A 263 9.47 19.91 0.53
CA ILE A 263 9.81 20.96 1.51
C ILE A 263 10.75 20.41 2.60
N LYS A 264 10.46 19.24 3.18
CA LYS A 264 11.37 18.56 4.14
C LYS A 264 12.73 18.24 3.51
N GLN A 265 12.77 17.84 2.23
CA GLN A 265 14.00 17.55 1.51
C GLN A 265 14.93 18.77 1.45
N VAL A 266 14.40 19.92 1.04
CA VAL A 266 15.18 21.18 0.92
C VAL A 266 15.64 21.66 2.30
N LEU A 267 14.77 21.55 3.31
CA LEU A 267 15.12 21.89 4.69
C LEU A 267 16.25 21.01 5.24
N TRP A 268 16.15 19.68 5.09
CA TRP A 268 17.17 18.75 5.58
C TRP A 268 18.48 18.82 4.78
N ALA A 269 18.45 19.10 3.48
CA ALA A 269 19.65 19.37 2.70
C ALA A 269 20.38 20.64 3.16
N ASN A 270 19.63 21.72 3.45
CA ASN A 270 20.20 22.96 3.99
C ASN A 270 20.77 22.78 5.42
N GLU A 271 20.23 21.84 6.21
CA GLU A 271 20.76 21.43 7.51
C GLU A 271 21.94 20.43 7.40
N GLY A 272 22.26 19.93 6.21
CA GLY A 272 23.27 18.88 5.99
C GLY A 272 22.87 17.49 6.52
N ASN A 273 21.57 17.27 6.77
CA ASN A 273 21.01 16.05 7.34
C ASN A 273 20.82 14.94 6.27
N LYS A 274 21.95 14.36 5.87
CA LYS A 274 22.04 13.28 4.86
C LYS A 274 21.13 12.08 5.14
N ALA A 275 20.83 11.78 6.41
CA ALA A 275 19.92 10.69 6.78
C ALA A 275 18.45 11.03 6.51
N GLY A 276 18.05 12.29 6.75
CA GLY A 276 16.77 12.81 6.34
C GLY A 276 16.63 12.88 4.81
N GLU A 277 17.67 13.32 4.11
CA GLU A 277 17.71 13.34 2.63
C GLU A 277 17.55 11.94 2.02
N GLU A 278 18.31 10.94 2.50
CA GLU A 278 18.17 9.54 2.06
C GLU A 278 16.75 9.00 2.31
N SER A 279 16.20 9.29 3.49
CA SER A 279 14.85 8.88 3.87
C SER A 279 13.78 9.50 2.98
N VAL A 280 13.92 10.78 2.62
CA VAL A 280 13.03 11.44 1.65
C VAL A 280 13.17 10.85 0.25
N ASN A 281 14.41 10.66 -0.25
CA ASN A 281 14.64 10.08 -1.58
C ASN A 281 13.99 8.69 -1.70
N LEU A 282 14.06 7.88 -0.65
CA LEU A 282 13.44 6.56 -0.58
C LEU A 282 11.91 6.63 -0.47
N PHE A 283 11.35 7.55 0.32
CA PHE A 283 9.90 7.71 0.41
C PHE A 283 9.30 8.25 -0.90
N LEU A 284 9.97 9.22 -1.55
CA LEU A 284 9.60 9.69 -2.88
C LEU A 284 9.68 8.58 -3.93
N LYS A 285 10.69 7.69 -3.86
CA LYS A 285 10.73 6.49 -4.71
C LYS A 285 9.54 5.54 -4.46
N SER A 286 9.06 5.41 -3.22
CA SER A 286 7.85 4.64 -2.91
C SER A 286 6.58 5.29 -3.46
N ILE A 287 6.46 6.63 -3.45
CA ILE A 287 5.38 7.33 -4.17
C ILE A 287 5.50 7.10 -5.68
N GLY A 288 6.71 7.21 -6.23
CA GLY A 288 6.97 6.98 -7.65
C GLY A 288 6.56 5.58 -8.14
N LEU A 289 6.64 4.55 -7.30
CA LEU A 289 6.17 3.20 -7.66
C LEU A 289 4.64 3.14 -7.86
N ARG A 290 3.87 3.96 -7.12
CA ARG A 290 2.42 4.13 -7.33
C ARG A 290 2.12 4.90 -8.62
N GLU A 291 2.93 5.91 -8.95
CA GLU A 291 2.83 6.63 -10.23
C GLU A 291 3.13 5.68 -11.41
N PHE A 292 4.19 4.86 -11.27
CA PHE A 292 4.60 3.89 -12.27
C PHE A 292 3.57 2.79 -12.46
N SER A 293 2.82 2.38 -11.42
CA SER A 293 1.76 1.38 -11.59
C SER A 293 0.63 1.86 -12.51
N ARG A 294 0.22 3.14 -12.40
CA ARG A 294 -0.75 3.76 -13.33
C ARG A 294 -0.17 3.94 -14.72
N TYR A 295 1.06 4.40 -14.80
CA TYR A 295 1.78 4.57 -16.06
C TYR A 295 1.83 3.26 -16.86
N LEU A 296 2.09 2.15 -16.17
CA LEU A 296 2.18 0.81 -16.73
C LEU A 296 0.81 0.25 -17.11
N SER A 297 -0.22 0.46 -16.27
CA SER A 297 -1.62 0.14 -16.59
C SER A 297 -2.10 0.86 -17.86
N PHE A 298 -1.88 2.18 -17.95
CA PHE A 298 -2.32 2.99 -19.08
C PHE A 298 -1.62 2.60 -20.40
N ASN A 299 -0.30 2.42 -20.37
CA ASN A 299 0.46 2.05 -21.57
C ASN A 299 0.30 0.57 -21.95
N HIS A 300 -0.13 -0.29 -21.03
CA HIS A 300 -0.39 -1.71 -21.26
C HIS A 300 -1.71 -2.16 -20.60
N PRO A 301 -2.88 -1.88 -21.22
CA PRO A 301 -4.19 -2.06 -20.59
C PRO A 301 -4.51 -3.48 -20.08
N TYR A 302 -3.90 -4.53 -20.62
CA TYR A 302 -4.12 -5.90 -20.14
C TYR A 302 -3.21 -6.36 -19.00
N SER A 303 -2.34 -5.49 -18.46
CA SER A 303 -1.33 -5.79 -17.43
C SER A 303 -1.86 -6.35 -16.09
N HIS A 304 -3.16 -6.25 -15.85
CA HIS A 304 -3.86 -6.77 -14.68
C HIS A 304 -4.32 -8.25 -14.82
N GLU A 305 -4.29 -8.79 -16.05
CA GLU A 305 -4.57 -10.20 -16.35
C GLU A 305 -3.42 -10.91 -17.08
N ARG A 306 -2.75 -10.20 -17.99
CA ARG A 306 -1.63 -10.68 -18.80
C ARG A 306 -0.30 -10.10 -18.26
N PRO A 307 0.72 -10.93 -18.00
CA PRO A 307 2.05 -10.43 -17.65
C PRO A 307 2.70 -9.69 -18.83
N LEU A 308 3.48 -8.65 -18.54
CA LEU A 308 4.16 -7.82 -19.55
C LEU A 308 5.26 -8.60 -20.28
N LEU A 309 6.02 -9.40 -19.55
CA LEU A 309 6.90 -10.41 -20.12
C LEU A 309 6.20 -11.77 -20.10
N GLY A 310 5.67 -12.18 -21.25
CA GLY A 310 4.98 -13.47 -21.42
C GLY A 310 5.83 -14.73 -21.26
N HIS A 311 7.04 -14.66 -20.71
CA HIS A 311 7.94 -15.83 -20.59
C HIS A 311 7.41 -16.91 -19.63
N LEU A 312 6.57 -16.55 -18.65
CA LEU A 312 5.87 -17.52 -17.78
C LEU A 312 4.58 -18.11 -18.40
N LYS A 313 4.27 -17.85 -19.70
CA LYS A 313 3.05 -18.36 -20.37
C LYS A 313 2.95 -19.89 -20.31
N PHE A 314 4.07 -20.59 -20.33
CA PHE A 314 4.18 -22.05 -20.27
C PHE A 314 4.69 -22.59 -18.92
N PHE A 315 4.65 -21.79 -17.85
CA PHE A 315 5.10 -22.28 -16.54
C PHE A 315 4.10 -23.29 -15.96
N PRO A 316 4.52 -24.50 -15.54
CA PRO A 316 3.63 -25.54 -15.05
C PRO A 316 3.21 -25.28 -13.59
N TRP A 317 2.28 -24.35 -13.39
CA TRP A 317 1.72 -24.04 -12.06
C TRP A 317 1.05 -25.25 -11.41
N VAL A 318 1.30 -25.43 -10.11
CA VAL A 318 0.68 -26.48 -9.29
C VAL A 318 -0.74 -26.06 -8.92
N VAL A 319 -1.74 -26.84 -9.33
CA VAL A 319 -3.17 -26.58 -9.05
C VAL A 319 -3.59 -27.38 -7.81
N ASP A 320 -3.17 -26.93 -6.63
CA ASP A 320 -3.44 -27.58 -5.33
C ASP A 320 -4.20 -26.64 -4.38
N GLU A 321 -5.47 -26.95 -4.13
CA GLU A 321 -6.34 -26.18 -3.22
C GLU A 321 -5.94 -26.32 -1.74
N GLY A 322 -5.27 -27.43 -1.36
CA GLY A 322 -4.75 -27.66 -0.01
C GLY A 322 -3.56 -26.76 0.31
N TYR A 323 -2.61 -26.63 -0.62
CA TYR A 323 -1.53 -25.64 -0.56
C TYR A 323 -2.09 -24.21 -0.47
N PHE A 324 -3.10 -23.90 -1.29
CA PHE A 324 -3.76 -22.59 -1.27
C PHE A 324 -4.43 -22.30 0.08
N LYS A 325 -5.13 -23.28 0.67
CA LYS A 325 -5.76 -23.19 1.99
C LYS A 325 -4.73 -23.04 3.12
N ALA A 326 -3.64 -23.81 3.08
CA ALA A 326 -2.56 -23.74 4.08
C ALA A 326 -1.86 -22.37 4.08
N TRP A 327 -1.64 -21.77 2.90
CA TRP A 327 -1.12 -20.41 2.77
C TRP A 327 -2.12 -19.38 3.33
N ARG A 328 -3.40 -19.41 2.90
CA ARG A 328 -4.45 -18.49 3.38
C ARG A 328 -4.60 -18.47 4.90
N GLN A 329 -4.47 -19.62 5.56
CA GLN A 329 -4.63 -19.76 7.01
C GLN A 329 -3.36 -19.41 7.82
N GLY A 330 -2.21 -19.16 7.18
CA GLY A 330 -0.92 -19.03 7.88
C GLY A 330 -0.54 -20.32 8.60
N ARG A 331 -0.51 -21.43 7.84
CA ARG A 331 -0.16 -22.79 8.29
C ARG A 331 0.86 -23.48 7.38
N THR A 332 1.79 -22.71 6.81
CA THR A 332 2.85 -23.19 5.91
C THR A 332 4.03 -23.82 6.64
N GLY A 333 4.19 -23.56 7.93
CA GLY A 333 5.37 -23.98 8.71
C GLY A 333 6.55 -23.02 8.60
N TYR A 334 6.38 -21.88 7.92
CA TYR A 334 7.36 -20.81 7.79
C TYR A 334 6.93 -19.57 8.60
N PRO A 335 7.53 -19.30 9.78
CA PRO A 335 7.00 -18.32 10.72
C PRO A 335 6.78 -16.90 10.17
N LEU A 336 7.69 -16.39 9.34
CA LEU A 336 7.54 -15.06 8.73
C LEU A 336 6.39 -15.00 7.70
N VAL A 337 6.13 -16.11 7.00
CA VAL A 337 5.00 -16.23 6.05
C VAL A 337 3.69 -16.32 6.84
N ASP A 338 3.65 -17.22 7.82
CA ASP A 338 2.46 -17.50 8.61
C ASP A 338 2.03 -16.29 9.46
N ALA A 339 2.98 -15.57 10.05
CA ALA A 339 2.74 -14.30 10.74
C ALA A 339 2.08 -13.26 9.82
N GLY A 340 2.60 -13.11 8.60
CA GLY A 340 2.04 -12.19 7.59
C GLY A 340 0.62 -12.54 7.18
N MET A 341 0.33 -13.82 6.93
CA MET A 341 -1.01 -14.25 6.53
C MET A 341 -2.05 -14.04 7.65
N ARG A 342 -1.64 -14.09 8.92
CA ARG A 342 -2.49 -13.73 10.07
C ARG A 342 -2.65 -12.22 10.26
N GLU A 343 -1.59 -11.43 10.09
CA GLU A 343 -1.65 -9.96 10.09
C GLU A 343 -2.62 -9.44 9.02
N LEU A 344 -2.53 -9.98 7.79
CA LEU A 344 -3.39 -9.65 6.67
C LEU A 344 -4.88 -9.89 7.01
N TRP A 345 -5.20 -11.08 7.52
CA TRP A 345 -6.58 -11.45 7.86
C TRP A 345 -7.15 -10.57 9.00
N ALA A 346 -6.35 -10.27 10.03
CA ALA A 346 -6.77 -9.55 11.22
C ALA A 346 -6.85 -8.02 11.06
N THR A 347 -5.98 -7.44 10.21
CA THR A 347 -5.83 -5.98 10.08
C THR A 347 -6.23 -5.41 8.72
N GLY A 348 -6.35 -6.26 7.70
CA GLY A 348 -6.56 -5.86 6.32
C GLY A 348 -5.33 -5.18 5.67
N TRP A 349 -4.15 -5.31 6.26
CA TRP A 349 -2.93 -4.65 5.77
C TRP A 349 -1.71 -5.54 5.91
N LEU A 350 -0.68 -5.24 5.11
CA LEU A 350 0.65 -5.84 5.22
C LEU A 350 1.75 -4.82 4.91
N HIS A 351 2.86 -4.91 5.65
CA HIS A 351 4.08 -4.19 5.30
C HIS A 351 4.67 -4.71 3.97
N ASP A 352 5.21 -3.83 3.14
CA ASP A 352 5.74 -4.13 1.80
C ASP A 352 6.71 -5.33 1.77
N ARG A 353 7.66 -5.41 2.72
CA ARG A 353 8.58 -6.55 2.82
C ARG A 353 7.86 -7.87 3.09
N ILE A 354 6.77 -7.86 3.86
CA ILE A 354 5.98 -9.06 4.16
C ILE A 354 5.11 -9.45 2.96
N ARG A 355 4.52 -8.48 2.23
CA ARG A 355 3.84 -8.76 0.95
C ARG A 355 4.76 -9.51 -0.01
N VAL A 356 6.00 -9.04 -0.16
CA VAL A 356 7.04 -9.69 -0.98
C VAL A 356 7.39 -11.09 -0.47
N VAL A 357 7.49 -11.31 0.85
CA VAL A 357 7.78 -12.65 1.41
C VAL A 357 6.63 -13.63 1.14
N VAL A 358 5.38 -13.28 1.47
CA VAL A 358 4.25 -14.21 1.35
C VAL A 358 3.92 -14.52 -0.12
N SER A 359 4.09 -13.56 -1.04
CA SER A 359 3.86 -13.76 -2.47
C SER A 359 5.02 -14.48 -3.17
N SER A 360 6.28 -14.21 -2.81
CA SER A 360 7.44 -14.95 -3.33
C SER A 360 7.37 -16.42 -2.91
N PHE A 361 6.96 -16.69 -1.66
CA PHE A 361 6.65 -18.05 -1.19
C PHE A 361 5.53 -18.70 -2.01
N PHE A 362 4.45 -17.98 -2.30
CA PHE A 362 3.32 -18.45 -3.10
C PHE A 362 3.72 -18.92 -4.50
N VAL A 363 4.43 -18.08 -5.26
CA VAL A 363 4.78 -18.39 -6.67
C VAL A 363 6.04 -19.24 -6.84
N LYS A 364 6.96 -19.27 -5.86
CA LYS A 364 8.24 -20.01 -6.00
C LYS A 364 8.35 -21.27 -5.14
N VAL A 365 7.78 -21.28 -3.93
CA VAL A 365 7.84 -22.45 -3.02
C VAL A 365 6.62 -23.36 -3.19
N LEU A 366 5.42 -22.78 -3.20
CA LEU A 366 4.19 -23.53 -3.49
C LEU A 366 3.94 -23.70 -5.00
N GLN A 367 4.39 -22.73 -5.81
CA GLN A 367 4.19 -22.69 -7.27
C GLN A 367 2.71 -22.67 -7.68
N LEU A 368 1.88 -21.99 -6.89
CA LEU A 368 0.46 -21.79 -7.15
C LEU A 368 0.24 -20.69 -8.22
N PRO A 369 -0.83 -20.76 -9.04
CA PRO A 369 -1.13 -19.75 -10.05
C PRO A 369 -1.27 -18.35 -9.44
N TRP A 370 -0.39 -17.41 -9.82
CA TRP A 370 -0.29 -16.08 -9.19
C TRP A 370 -1.62 -15.31 -9.10
N ARG A 371 -2.54 -15.49 -10.05
CA ARG A 371 -3.89 -14.89 -10.04
C ARG A 371 -4.72 -15.28 -8.81
N TRP A 372 -4.52 -16.47 -8.24
CA TRP A 372 -5.19 -16.91 -7.01
C TRP A 372 -4.70 -16.11 -5.79
N GLY A 373 -3.39 -15.82 -5.73
CA GLY A 373 -2.78 -14.96 -4.71
C GLY A 373 -3.24 -13.52 -4.84
N MET A 374 -3.24 -12.99 -6.07
CA MET A 374 -3.79 -11.66 -6.42
C MET A 374 -5.25 -11.51 -5.98
N LYS A 375 -6.12 -12.49 -6.30
CA LYS A 375 -7.53 -12.45 -5.88
C LYS A 375 -7.69 -12.52 -4.35
N TYR A 376 -6.90 -13.32 -3.65
CA TYR A 376 -6.93 -13.32 -2.18
C TYR A 376 -6.47 -11.98 -1.58
N PHE A 377 -5.43 -11.36 -2.15
CA PHE A 377 -4.99 -10.01 -1.79
C PHE A 377 -6.08 -8.96 -2.05
N TRP A 378 -6.72 -8.99 -3.23
CA TRP A 378 -7.83 -8.13 -3.58
C TRP A 378 -9.00 -8.19 -2.58
N ASP A 379 -9.32 -9.39 -2.10
CA ASP A 379 -10.43 -9.59 -1.16
C ASP A 379 -10.09 -9.23 0.30
N THR A 380 -8.79 -9.10 0.64
CA THR A 380 -8.30 -8.96 2.03
C THR A 380 -7.45 -7.73 2.33
N LEU A 381 -7.03 -6.94 1.33
CA LEU A 381 -6.27 -5.69 1.52
C LEU A 381 -7.18 -4.44 1.52
N LEU A 382 -6.97 -3.54 2.49
CA LEU A 382 -7.59 -2.21 2.56
C LEU A 382 -7.07 -1.27 1.46
N ASP A 383 -5.88 -1.58 0.93
CA ASP A 383 -5.24 -0.93 -0.22
C ASP A 383 -5.17 -1.88 -1.43
N ALA A 384 -6.22 -2.69 -1.61
CA ALA A 384 -6.45 -3.49 -2.81
C ALA A 384 -6.59 -2.59 -4.05
N ASP A 385 -5.48 -2.44 -4.77
CA ASP A 385 -5.28 -1.41 -5.79
C ASP A 385 -4.82 -2.08 -7.09
N LEU A 386 -5.65 -2.04 -8.14
CA LEU A 386 -5.50 -2.93 -9.29
C LEU A 386 -4.15 -2.74 -9.99
N GLU A 387 -3.77 -1.49 -10.18
CA GLU A 387 -2.51 -1.09 -10.79
C GLU A 387 -1.31 -1.55 -9.94
N SER A 388 -1.34 -1.31 -8.62
CA SER A 388 -0.19 -1.58 -7.73
C SER A 388 -0.05 -3.04 -7.34
N ASP A 389 -1.15 -3.79 -7.21
CA ASP A 389 -1.11 -5.23 -6.96
C ASP A 389 -0.62 -5.96 -8.21
N ALA A 390 -1.11 -5.59 -9.41
CA ALA A 390 -0.57 -6.10 -10.67
C ALA A 390 0.95 -5.82 -10.81
N LEU A 391 1.40 -4.59 -10.56
CA LEU A 391 2.83 -4.25 -10.53
C LEU A 391 3.60 -5.11 -9.51
N GLY A 392 3.02 -5.34 -8.32
CA GLY A 392 3.60 -6.16 -7.26
C GLY A 392 3.78 -7.62 -7.68
N TRP A 393 2.70 -8.30 -8.09
CA TRP A 393 2.78 -9.70 -8.52
C TRP A 393 3.72 -9.87 -9.72
N GLN A 394 3.72 -8.95 -10.69
CA GLN A 394 4.66 -8.98 -11.81
C GLN A 394 6.12 -8.73 -11.38
N TYR A 395 6.39 -7.87 -10.40
CA TYR A 395 7.73 -7.66 -9.84
C TYR A 395 8.26 -8.91 -9.12
N ILE A 396 7.40 -9.62 -8.39
CA ILE A 396 7.73 -10.83 -7.63
C ILE A 396 7.87 -12.07 -8.53
N SER A 397 7.03 -12.21 -9.56
CA SER A 397 7.13 -13.27 -10.57
C SER A 397 8.21 -13.00 -11.63
N GLY A 398 8.85 -11.83 -11.62
CA GLY A 398 9.90 -11.47 -12.57
C GLY A 398 9.39 -11.08 -13.96
N THR A 399 8.08 -10.92 -14.16
CA THR A 399 7.51 -10.53 -15.46
C THR A 399 7.61 -9.04 -15.79
N LEU A 400 8.42 -8.29 -15.05
CA LEU A 400 8.87 -6.93 -15.37
C LEU A 400 10.34 -6.93 -15.82
N PRO A 401 10.78 -6.03 -16.73
CA PRO A 401 12.18 -5.92 -17.14
C PRO A 401 13.17 -5.62 -15.99
N ASP A 402 12.69 -5.03 -14.89
CA ASP A 402 13.43 -4.77 -13.65
C ASP A 402 12.85 -5.54 -12.43
N GLY A 403 12.15 -6.66 -12.70
CA GLY A 403 11.62 -7.59 -11.71
C GLY A 403 12.69 -8.39 -10.96
N ARG A 404 12.26 -9.22 -10.00
CA ARG A 404 13.14 -10.24 -9.39
C ARG A 404 13.34 -11.42 -10.33
N GLU A 405 14.57 -11.89 -10.44
CA GLU A 405 14.92 -13.20 -11.02
C GLU A 405 13.98 -14.29 -10.49
N PHE A 406 13.32 -15.05 -11.37
CA PHE A 406 12.24 -15.96 -10.98
C PHE A 406 12.77 -17.27 -10.35
N ASP A 407 13.87 -17.79 -10.88
CA ASP A 407 14.58 -18.99 -10.40
C ASP A 407 15.12 -18.85 -8.96
N ARG A 408 15.40 -17.61 -8.52
CA ARG A 408 15.91 -17.33 -7.18
C ARG A 408 14.80 -17.38 -6.13
N ILE A 409 14.75 -18.47 -5.35
CA ILE A 409 13.91 -18.58 -4.14
C ILE A 409 14.53 -17.77 -2.99
N ASP A 410 13.85 -16.71 -2.55
CA ASP A 410 14.23 -15.97 -1.35
C ASP A 410 13.81 -16.80 -0.10
N ASN A 411 14.76 -17.33 0.68
CA ASN A 411 14.46 -18.19 1.85
C ASN A 411 13.85 -17.37 3.01
N PRO A 412 12.62 -17.67 3.48
CA PRO A 412 11.96 -16.91 4.56
C PRO A 412 12.77 -16.84 5.87
N GLN A 413 13.60 -17.85 6.17
CA GLN A 413 14.51 -17.85 7.31
C GLN A 413 15.48 -16.65 7.27
N PHE A 414 16.12 -16.42 6.13
CA PHE A 414 17.12 -15.35 5.95
C PHE A 414 16.47 -13.97 5.75
N GLU A 415 15.23 -13.91 5.26
CA GLU A 415 14.45 -12.67 5.27
C GLU A 415 13.99 -12.31 6.70
N GLY A 416 13.70 -13.31 7.54
CA GLY A 416 13.38 -13.13 8.97
C GLY A 416 14.48 -12.37 9.72
N TYR A 417 15.74 -12.82 9.59
CA TYR A 417 16.89 -12.11 10.17
C TYR A 417 17.06 -10.65 9.69
N LYS A 418 16.48 -10.27 8.54
CA LYS A 418 16.59 -8.91 7.96
C LYS A 418 15.43 -7.99 8.32
N PHE A 419 14.24 -8.55 8.51
CA PHE A 419 12.99 -7.78 8.67
C PHE A 419 12.34 -7.92 10.06
N ASP A 420 12.69 -8.97 10.80
CA ASP A 420 12.31 -9.24 12.19
C ASP A 420 13.50 -9.82 12.98
N PRO A 421 14.59 -9.05 13.16
CA PRO A 421 15.86 -9.56 13.71
C PRO A 421 15.78 -10.04 15.17
N HIS A 422 14.69 -9.73 15.89
CA HIS A 422 14.47 -10.14 17.27
C HIS A 422 13.36 -11.20 17.41
N GLY A 423 12.57 -11.42 16.37
CA GLY A 423 11.41 -12.33 16.39
C GLY A 423 10.13 -11.66 16.90
N GLU A 424 10.10 -10.35 17.11
CA GLU A 424 8.97 -9.62 17.70
C GLU A 424 7.73 -9.59 16.79
N TYR A 425 7.92 -9.58 15.46
CA TYR A 425 6.83 -9.71 14.51
C TYR A 425 6.23 -11.13 14.55
N VAL A 426 7.09 -12.15 14.56
CA VAL A 426 6.66 -13.56 14.72
C VAL A 426 5.98 -13.78 16.07
N ARG A 427 6.55 -13.34 17.20
CA ARG A 427 5.99 -13.49 18.55
C ARG A 427 4.61 -12.84 18.69
N ARG A 428 4.36 -11.74 17.98
CA ARG A 428 3.09 -11.00 17.99
C ARG A 428 1.95 -11.76 17.28
N TRP A 429 2.23 -12.34 16.13
CA TRP A 429 1.21 -12.97 15.27
C TRP A 429 1.13 -14.51 15.43
N LEU A 430 2.20 -15.14 15.90
CA LEU A 430 2.32 -16.57 16.22
C LEU A 430 2.63 -16.76 17.72
N PRO A 431 1.66 -16.50 18.63
CA PRO A 431 1.85 -16.62 20.07
C PRO A 431 2.21 -18.05 20.52
N GLU A 432 1.90 -19.08 19.73
CA GLU A 432 2.38 -20.45 19.94
C GLU A 432 3.92 -20.56 19.86
N LEU A 433 4.58 -19.67 19.11
CA LEU A 433 6.04 -19.58 19.02
C LEU A 433 6.64 -18.57 20.02
N ALA A 434 5.82 -17.87 20.81
CA ALA A 434 6.26 -16.70 21.59
C ALA A 434 7.41 -16.97 22.59
N ARG A 435 7.59 -18.24 23.02
CA ARG A 435 8.62 -18.68 23.97
C ARG A 435 9.90 -19.22 23.33
N LEU A 436 9.92 -19.43 22.00
CA LEU A 436 11.08 -19.99 21.31
C LEU A 436 12.23 -18.97 21.27
N PRO A 437 13.50 -19.35 21.54
CA PRO A 437 14.63 -18.41 21.45
C PRO A 437 14.76 -17.82 20.04
N THR A 438 15.24 -16.58 19.95
CA THR A 438 15.37 -15.85 18.67
C THR A 438 16.29 -16.58 17.68
N ASP A 439 17.26 -17.36 18.16
CA ASP A 439 18.14 -18.21 17.35
C ASP A 439 17.39 -19.31 16.56
N TRP A 440 16.10 -19.54 16.86
CA TRP A 440 15.26 -20.56 16.21
C TRP A 440 13.90 -20.02 15.72
N ILE A 441 13.54 -18.78 16.06
CA ILE A 441 12.19 -18.21 15.86
C ILE A 441 11.74 -18.19 14.39
N HIS A 442 12.68 -18.13 13.45
CA HIS A 442 12.43 -18.11 12.00
C HIS A 442 12.61 -19.47 11.31
N HIS A 443 12.96 -20.52 12.06
CA HIS A 443 13.21 -21.88 11.56
C HIS A 443 13.05 -22.96 12.65
N PRO A 444 11.85 -23.08 13.27
CA PRO A 444 11.61 -23.99 14.40
C PRO A 444 11.87 -25.46 14.05
N TRP A 445 11.73 -25.86 12.79
CA TRP A 445 12.01 -27.22 12.29
C TRP A 445 13.49 -27.64 12.41
N ASN A 446 14.42 -26.68 12.58
CA ASN A 446 15.84 -26.96 12.84
C ASN A 446 16.19 -26.98 14.34
N ALA A 447 15.26 -26.63 15.23
CA ALA A 447 15.54 -26.48 16.65
C ALA A 447 15.71 -27.84 17.35
N PRO A 448 16.64 -27.98 18.31
CA PRO A 448 16.77 -29.19 19.12
C PRO A 448 15.46 -29.49 19.87
N GLU A 449 15.11 -30.77 19.99
CA GLU A 449 13.85 -31.20 20.62
C GLU A 449 13.70 -30.66 22.06
N SER A 450 14.79 -30.59 22.83
CA SER A 450 14.80 -30.00 24.18
C SER A 450 14.47 -28.50 24.20
N VAL A 451 14.76 -27.75 23.13
CA VAL A 451 14.41 -26.33 22.99
C VAL A 451 12.93 -26.18 22.61
N LEU A 452 12.42 -27.05 21.74
CA LEU A 452 11.00 -27.11 21.38
C LEU A 452 10.13 -27.48 22.60
N GLN A 453 10.50 -28.54 23.31
CA GLN A 453 9.84 -28.96 24.56
C GLN A 453 9.87 -27.86 25.63
N ALA A 454 11.00 -27.16 25.82
CA ALA A 454 11.11 -26.06 26.78
C ALA A 454 10.27 -24.82 26.39
N ALA A 455 10.10 -24.55 25.09
CA ALA A 455 9.18 -23.53 24.60
C ALA A 455 7.71 -23.96 24.69
N GLY A 456 7.43 -25.27 24.69
CA GLY A 456 6.08 -25.85 24.64
C GLY A 456 5.57 -26.04 23.22
N ILE A 457 6.45 -26.30 22.26
CA ILE A 457 6.16 -26.44 20.83
C ILE A 457 6.26 -27.90 20.40
N GLU A 458 5.24 -28.37 19.67
CA GLU A 458 5.15 -29.72 19.13
C GLU A 458 4.83 -29.61 17.63
N LEU A 459 5.84 -29.89 16.79
CA LEU A 459 5.77 -29.68 15.36
C LEU A 459 4.86 -30.70 14.67
N GLY A 460 3.92 -30.21 13.88
CA GLY A 460 2.80 -30.96 13.32
C GLY A 460 1.51 -30.83 14.13
N SER A 461 1.60 -30.52 15.43
CA SER A 461 0.46 -30.37 16.34
C SER A 461 0.09 -28.92 16.59
N ASN A 462 0.89 -28.17 17.37
CA ASN A 462 0.56 -26.78 17.73
C ASN A 462 1.20 -25.73 16.80
N TYR A 463 2.24 -26.09 16.07
CA TYR A 463 2.74 -25.34 14.91
C TYR A 463 3.10 -26.35 13.78
N PRO A 464 2.71 -26.13 12.52
CA PRO A 464 2.93 -27.11 11.46
C PRO A 464 4.41 -27.28 11.10
N LEU A 465 4.74 -28.46 10.57
CA LEU A 465 6.00 -28.67 9.84
C LEU A 465 5.98 -27.89 8.50
N PRO A 466 7.15 -27.56 7.93
CA PRO A 466 7.26 -26.96 6.59
C PRO A 466 6.50 -27.76 5.52
N ILE A 467 5.48 -27.15 4.91
CA ILE A 467 4.62 -27.80 3.92
C ILE A 467 5.37 -28.25 2.65
N VAL A 468 6.42 -27.52 2.30
CA VAL A 468 7.39 -27.86 1.24
C VAL A 468 8.76 -27.40 1.75
N GLY A 469 9.74 -28.31 1.80
CA GLY A 469 11.12 -27.95 2.18
C GLY A 469 11.81 -27.10 1.11
N ILE A 470 12.63 -26.12 1.52
CA ILE A 470 13.26 -25.14 0.62
C ILE A 470 14.07 -25.80 -0.50
N ASP A 471 14.80 -26.88 -0.23
CA ASP A 471 15.64 -27.51 -1.26
C ASP A 471 14.79 -28.28 -2.29
N ALA A 472 13.79 -29.05 -1.83
CA ALA A 472 12.80 -29.67 -2.71
C ALA A 472 11.99 -28.64 -3.54
N ALA A 473 11.80 -27.42 -3.02
CA ALA A 473 11.22 -26.32 -3.77
C ALA A 473 12.16 -25.79 -4.88
N LYS A 474 13.47 -25.69 -4.63
CA LYS A 474 14.46 -25.30 -5.65
C LYS A 474 14.51 -26.34 -6.77
N ASP A 475 14.60 -27.62 -6.42
CA ASP A 475 14.71 -28.71 -7.39
C ASP A 475 13.48 -28.73 -8.31
N ARG A 476 12.27 -28.67 -7.72
CA ARG A 476 11.01 -28.56 -8.48
C ARG A 476 10.92 -27.29 -9.32
N LEU A 477 11.47 -26.17 -8.86
CA LEU A 477 11.49 -24.91 -9.64
C LEU A 477 12.41 -25.00 -10.86
N GLN A 478 13.57 -25.64 -10.75
CA GLN A 478 14.49 -25.88 -11.86
C GLN A 478 13.91 -26.88 -12.88
N GLU A 479 13.20 -27.91 -12.42
CA GLU A 479 12.43 -28.81 -13.28
C GLU A 479 11.30 -28.04 -14.02
N ALA A 480 10.49 -27.26 -13.30
CA ALA A 480 9.41 -26.47 -13.87
C ALA A 480 9.89 -25.44 -14.91
N LEU A 481 11.02 -24.77 -14.66
CA LEU A 481 11.69 -23.89 -15.62
C LEU A 481 12.18 -24.64 -16.86
N SER A 482 12.75 -25.84 -16.68
CA SER A 482 13.21 -26.68 -17.78
C SER A 482 12.05 -27.12 -18.68
N VAL A 483 10.91 -27.50 -18.10
CA VAL A 483 9.67 -27.83 -18.82
C VAL A 483 9.12 -26.61 -19.56
N MET A 484 9.09 -25.44 -18.90
CA MET A 484 8.63 -24.18 -19.50
C MET A 484 9.44 -23.79 -20.74
N TRP A 485 10.77 -23.86 -20.68
CA TRP A 485 11.64 -23.55 -21.82
C TRP A 485 11.51 -24.57 -22.96
N GLN A 486 11.26 -25.85 -22.66
CA GLN A 486 10.98 -26.86 -23.68
C GLN A 486 9.65 -26.58 -24.39
N GLN A 487 8.60 -26.22 -23.65
CA GLN A 487 7.30 -25.84 -24.24
C GLN A 487 7.39 -24.55 -25.06
N GLU A 488 8.12 -23.52 -24.59
CA GLU A 488 8.34 -22.29 -25.35
C GLU A 488 9.11 -22.55 -26.65
N ALA A 489 10.14 -23.39 -26.62
CA ALA A 489 10.88 -23.80 -27.82
C ALA A 489 9.99 -24.59 -28.81
N ALA A 490 9.17 -25.51 -28.32
CA ALA A 490 8.24 -26.28 -29.14
C ALA A 490 7.16 -25.39 -29.79
N SER A 491 6.59 -24.44 -29.05
CA SER A 491 5.60 -23.48 -29.57
C SER A 491 6.22 -22.57 -30.66
N ARG A 492 7.42 -22.04 -30.43
CA ARG A 492 8.13 -21.26 -31.46
C ARG A 492 8.40 -22.09 -32.73
N ALA A 493 8.84 -23.34 -32.58
CA ALA A 493 9.02 -24.24 -33.71
C ALA A 493 7.71 -24.57 -34.46
N ALA A 494 6.57 -24.70 -33.77
CA ALA A 494 5.27 -24.94 -34.41
C ALA A 494 4.80 -23.75 -35.26
N ILE A 495 5.10 -22.52 -34.82
CA ILE A 495 4.83 -21.27 -35.55
C ILE A 495 5.79 -21.13 -36.74
N GLU A 496 7.10 -21.36 -36.55
CA GLU A 496 8.10 -21.26 -37.62
C GLU A 496 7.91 -22.30 -38.73
N ASN A 497 7.40 -23.50 -38.40
CA ASN A 497 7.06 -24.54 -39.38
C ASN A 497 5.67 -24.35 -40.04
N GLY A 498 4.94 -23.27 -39.72
CA GLY A 498 3.64 -22.97 -40.33
C GLY A 498 2.52 -23.96 -40.01
N THR A 499 2.66 -24.76 -38.95
CA THR A 499 1.65 -25.74 -38.51
C THR A 499 0.54 -25.13 -37.65
N GLU A 500 0.76 -23.94 -37.10
CA GLU A 500 -0.30 -23.04 -36.61
C GLU A 500 -0.27 -21.76 -37.46
N GLU A 501 -1.42 -21.29 -37.94
CA GLU A 501 -1.52 -19.91 -38.42
C GLU A 501 -1.35 -18.96 -37.23
N GLY A 502 -0.54 -17.92 -37.41
CA GLY A 502 -0.18 -16.97 -36.35
C GLY A 502 -1.33 -16.06 -35.91
N LEU A 503 -2.28 -16.60 -35.14
CA LEU A 503 -3.37 -15.89 -34.45
C LEU A 503 -2.80 -14.98 -33.34
N GLY A 504 -2.19 -13.87 -33.75
CA GLY A 504 -1.35 -12.99 -32.92
C GLY A 504 -1.90 -12.70 -31.52
N ASP A 505 -1.30 -13.36 -30.53
CA ASP A 505 -1.64 -13.39 -29.09
C ASP A 505 -3.16 -13.40 -28.76
N SER A 506 -3.96 -13.96 -29.67
CA SER A 506 -5.42 -14.08 -29.59
C SER A 506 -5.86 -15.51 -29.26
N SER A 507 -4.93 -16.47 -29.19
CA SER A 507 -5.20 -17.83 -28.74
C SER A 507 -5.45 -17.86 -27.23
N GLU A 508 -6.71 -18.05 -26.85
CA GLU A 508 -7.15 -18.17 -25.47
C GLU A 508 -6.59 -19.46 -24.83
N SER A 509 -5.45 -19.33 -24.14
CA SER A 509 -5.17 -20.21 -23.00
C SER A 509 -6.21 -19.89 -21.93
N ALA A 510 -7.30 -20.67 -21.89
CA ALA A 510 -8.39 -20.48 -20.93
C ALA A 510 -7.81 -20.30 -19.51
N PRO A 511 -8.11 -19.18 -18.82
CA PRO A 511 -7.43 -18.85 -17.58
C PRO A 511 -7.70 -19.95 -16.54
N PHE A 512 -6.65 -20.37 -15.82
CA PHE A 512 -6.76 -21.35 -14.73
C PHE A 512 -7.91 -20.94 -13.80
N ALA A 513 -8.97 -21.76 -13.77
CA ALA A 513 -10.19 -21.44 -13.05
C ALA A 513 -9.87 -21.11 -11.59
N PHE A 514 -10.56 -20.10 -11.04
CA PHE A 514 -10.50 -19.84 -9.60
C PHE A 514 -11.09 -21.06 -8.85
N PRO A 515 -10.47 -21.51 -7.74
CA PRO A 515 -11.01 -22.55 -6.87
C PRO A 515 -12.48 -22.32 -6.52
N GLN A 516 -13.25 -23.39 -6.34
CA GLN A 516 -14.69 -23.27 -6.04
C GLN A 516 -14.96 -22.51 -4.72
N ASP A 517 -13.98 -22.54 -3.80
CA ASP A 517 -13.92 -21.75 -2.56
C ASP A 517 -13.76 -20.22 -2.77
N ILE A 518 -13.43 -19.75 -3.97
CA ILE A 518 -13.31 -18.31 -4.34
C ILE A 518 -14.43 -17.88 -5.29
N GLN A 519 -14.99 -18.80 -6.08
CA GLN A 519 -16.08 -18.47 -7.00
C GLN A 519 -17.31 -17.96 -6.23
N MET A 520 -17.68 -16.69 -6.42
CA MET A 520 -19.02 -16.24 -6.03
C MET A 520 -20.03 -16.84 -7.01
N GLU A 521 -21.13 -17.36 -6.49
CA GLU A 521 -22.26 -17.75 -7.33
C GLU A 521 -22.89 -16.48 -7.90
N GLU A 522 -22.81 -16.30 -9.22
CA GLU A 522 -23.72 -15.39 -9.92
C GLU A 522 -25.15 -15.89 -9.65
N ASN A 523 -25.93 -15.11 -8.89
CA ASN A 523 -27.27 -15.49 -8.47
C ASN A 523 -28.27 -15.34 -9.64
N VAL A 524 -28.15 -16.22 -10.62
CA VAL A 524 -29.06 -16.37 -11.77
C VAL A 524 -29.85 -17.67 -11.59
N GLU A 525 -30.75 -17.72 -10.61
CA GLU A 525 -31.71 -18.81 -10.46
C GLU A 525 -32.97 -18.60 -11.32
N PRO A 526 -33.20 -19.43 -12.36
CA PRO A 526 -34.53 -19.85 -12.76
C PRO A 526 -34.92 -21.11 -11.97
N ALA A 527 -35.72 -20.92 -10.92
CA ALA A 527 -36.00 -21.95 -9.90
C ALA A 527 -36.37 -23.36 -10.44
N ARG A 528 -35.64 -24.39 -10.00
CA ARG A 528 -36.02 -25.82 -10.12
C ARG A 528 -35.40 -26.67 -9.02
N ASN A 529 -36.20 -27.55 -8.41
CA ASN A 529 -35.82 -28.35 -7.24
C ASN A 529 -34.78 -29.46 -7.54
N GLY A 530 -33.75 -29.61 -6.71
CA GLY A 530 -32.89 -30.81 -6.78
C GLY A 530 -31.69 -30.88 -5.83
N ALA A 531 -31.87 -31.48 -4.64
CA ALA A 531 -30.82 -31.96 -3.72
C ALA A 531 -29.88 -30.90 -3.07
N PRO A 532 -29.23 -31.18 -1.93
CA PRO A 532 -28.51 -30.16 -1.17
C PRO A 532 -27.08 -29.92 -1.69
N ALA A 533 -26.77 -28.66 -1.99
CA ALA A 533 -25.41 -28.20 -2.25
C ALA A 533 -24.52 -28.31 -0.99
N THR A 534 -23.22 -28.52 -1.19
CA THR A 534 -22.20 -28.58 -0.14
C THR A 534 -22.16 -27.27 0.66
N THR A 535 -22.56 -27.34 1.93
CA THR A 535 -22.71 -26.17 2.79
C THR A 535 -21.35 -25.54 3.11
N ARG A 536 -21.09 -24.35 2.57
CA ARG A 536 -19.94 -23.50 2.93
C ARG A 536 -19.87 -23.33 4.45
N ARG A 537 -18.78 -23.78 5.09
CA ARG A 537 -18.54 -23.54 6.51
C ARG A 537 -17.62 -22.35 6.69
N TYR A 538 -18.12 -21.33 7.40
CA TYR A 538 -17.36 -20.16 7.82
C TYR A 538 -16.05 -20.52 8.57
N GLU A 539 -16.08 -21.66 9.28
CA GLU A 539 -14.96 -22.28 9.99
C GLU A 539 -13.72 -22.50 9.09
N ASP A 540 -13.90 -22.81 7.80
CA ASP A 540 -12.80 -23.12 6.87
C ASP A 540 -11.97 -21.87 6.45
N GLN A 541 -12.53 -20.66 6.62
CA GLN A 541 -11.85 -19.39 6.34
C GLN A 541 -11.31 -18.69 7.59
N MET A 542 -11.43 -19.33 8.77
CA MET A 542 -10.97 -18.78 10.04
C MET A 542 -9.51 -19.14 10.32
N VAL A 543 -8.71 -18.14 10.68
CA VAL A 543 -7.48 -18.35 11.45
C VAL A 543 -7.88 -18.76 12.88
N PRO A 544 -7.19 -19.72 13.54
CA PRO A 544 -7.48 -20.10 14.93
C PRO A 544 -7.49 -18.90 15.89
N THR A 545 -8.47 -18.86 16.80
CA THR A 545 -8.74 -17.69 17.65
C THR A 545 -7.62 -17.38 18.64
N MET A 546 -7.08 -16.16 18.56
CA MET A 546 -6.04 -15.63 19.46
C MET A 546 -6.61 -15.23 20.84
N THR A 547 -7.14 -16.19 21.59
CA THR A 547 -7.62 -15.98 22.97
C THR A 547 -6.84 -16.86 23.95
N SER A 548 -5.79 -16.29 24.54
CA SER A 548 -5.13 -16.88 25.72
C SER A 548 -6.05 -16.79 26.94
N SER A 549 -6.26 -17.91 27.61
CA SER A 549 -7.22 -18.08 28.71
C SER A 549 -6.72 -17.53 30.05
N LEU A 550 -6.47 -16.23 30.13
CA LEU A 550 -6.08 -15.52 31.36
C LEU A 550 -6.83 -14.19 31.56
N VAL A 551 -8.14 -14.26 31.70
CA VAL A 551 -8.92 -13.22 32.40
C VAL A 551 -9.32 -13.77 33.77
N ARG A 552 -8.80 -13.18 34.85
CA ARG A 552 -9.29 -13.46 36.21
C ARG A 552 -10.75 -13.01 36.31
N GLY A 553 -11.61 -13.88 36.82
CA GLY A 553 -13.03 -13.59 36.95
C GLY A 553 -13.29 -12.36 37.83
N ILE A 554 -13.97 -11.37 37.25
CA ILE A 554 -14.70 -10.33 37.97
C ILE A 554 -16.17 -10.71 37.82
N HIS A 555 -16.80 -11.16 38.91
CA HIS A 555 -18.24 -11.36 38.95
C HIS A 555 -18.92 -10.02 39.21
N GLU A 556 -19.56 -9.45 38.18
CA GLU A 556 -20.62 -8.45 38.36
C GLU A 556 -21.93 -9.12 37.95
N GLU A 557 -22.68 -9.62 38.95
CA GLU A 557 -24.03 -10.13 38.74
C GLU A 557 -25.00 -8.94 38.67
N ALA A 558 -25.70 -8.80 37.53
CA ALA A 558 -26.73 -7.79 37.37
C ALA A 558 -27.96 -8.15 38.21
N SER A 559 -28.36 -7.27 39.12
CA SER A 559 -29.47 -7.47 40.05
C SER A 559 -30.83 -7.53 39.35
N SER A 560 -31.63 -8.57 39.64
CA SER A 560 -33.06 -8.60 39.38
C SER A 560 -33.86 -8.13 40.61
N ASP A 561 -34.81 -7.21 40.43
CA ASP A 561 -35.64 -6.67 41.50
C ASP A 561 -36.49 -7.73 42.23
N LEU A 562 -36.44 -7.75 43.56
CA LEU A 562 -37.60 -8.13 44.38
C LEU A 562 -37.62 -7.37 45.71
N ARG A 563 -38.83 -6.99 46.16
CA ARG A 563 -39.08 -6.20 47.37
C ARG A 563 -39.22 -7.12 48.60
N THR A 564 -38.67 -6.73 49.76
CA THR A 564 -39.44 -6.49 51.01
C THR A 564 -38.57 -6.03 52.22
N SER A 565 -39.01 -4.94 52.85
CA SER A 565 -39.05 -4.63 54.31
C SER A 565 -37.82 -4.68 55.26
N THR A 566 -37.71 -3.58 56.03
CA THR A 566 -37.44 -3.42 57.49
C THR A 566 -36.01 -3.47 58.11
N GLU A 567 -35.66 -2.29 58.66
CA GLU A 567 -35.08 -2.00 60.00
C GLU A 567 -33.55 -2.01 60.29
N ASP A 568 -33.07 -0.79 60.58
CA ASP A 568 -32.06 -0.32 61.56
C ASP A 568 -30.87 -1.18 62.01
N SER A 569 -29.67 -0.59 61.87
CA SER A 569 -29.02 0.13 62.99
C SER A 569 -27.71 0.83 62.57
N ARG A 570 -27.12 1.67 63.44
CA ARG A 570 -26.09 2.67 63.06
C ARG A 570 -25.03 2.93 64.16
N ALA A 571 -23.75 2.75 63.83
CA ALA A 571 -22.56 3.31 64.51
C ALA A 571 -21.37 3.19 63.51
N GLU A 572 -20.73 4.26 63.02
CA GLU A 572 -19.84 5.25 63.65
C GLU A 572 -18.34 4.85 63.72
N VAL A 573 -17.47 5.86 63.62
CA VAL A 573 -16.05 5.72 63.23
C VAL A 573 -15.14 6.59 64.09
N PRO A 574 -14.01 6.06 64.62
CA PRO A 574 -12.92 6.87 65.15
C PRO A 574 -11.77 7.03 64.13
N ARG A 575 -11.40 8.29 63.84
CA ARG A 575 -9.99 8.66 63.52
C ARG A 575 -9.27 8.88 64.88
N ASN A 576 -7.94 8.95 65.03
CA ASN A 576 -7.07 9.99 64.45
C ASN A 576 -5.64 9.93 65.06
N ILE A 577 -4.72 10.75 64.52
CA ILE A 577 -3.49 11.30 65.16
C ILE A 577 -2.22 10.41 65.21
N ASN A 578 -1.08 11.12 65.17
CA ASN A 578 0.31 10.72 64.93
C ASN A 578 1.23 11.62 65.80
N ILE A 579 2.41 11.17 66.27
CA ILE A 579 3.53 12.02 66.76
C ILE A 579 4.82 11.19 67.01
N HIS A 580 5.99 11.84 66.90
CA HIS A 580 7.34 11.28 67.06
C HIS A 580 7.78 11.06 68.53
N GLN A 581 8.77 10.18 68.76
CA GLN A 581 10.12 10.57 69.28
C GLN A 581 11.17 9.42 69.33
N GLU A 582 12.44 9.81 69.26
CA GLU A 582 13.68 9.05 69.58
C GLU A 582 14.25 9.60 70.92
N PRO A 583 15.26 9.04 71.65
CA PRO A 583 16.61 8.69 71.12
C PRO A 583 17.45 7.60 71.89
N GLN A 584 18.75 7.50 71.55
CA GLN A 584 19.89 6.93 72.33
C GLN A 584 19.97 5.39 72.56
N ARG A 585 21.11 4.76 72.93
CA ARG A 585 22.56 4.77 72.55
C ARG A 585 23.35 3.96 73.61
N ASP A 586 24.22 2.99 73.25
CA ASP A 586 25.63 2.91 73.74
C ASP A 586 26.49 1.70 73.26
N SER A 587 27.61 2.04 72.59
CA SER A 587 29.04 1.76 72.88
C SER A 587 29.68 0.39 73.24
N LEU A 588 30.93 0.22 72.76
CA LEU A 588 32.07 -0.69 73.13
C LEU A 588 32.24 -2.04 72.38
N ASN A 589 33.46 -2.55 72.04
CA ASN A 589 34.78 -1.96 71.70
C ASN A 589 35.77 -3.02 71.08
N GLN A 590 36.99 -2.61 70.70
CA GLN A 590 38.14 -3.38 70.10
C GLN A 590 38.01 -3.72 68.60
N GLY A 591 39.04 -3.75 67.73
CA GLY A 591 40.51 -3.53 67.85
C GLY A 591 41.32 -4.73 67.28
N ILE A 592 42.42 -4.64 66.50
CA ILE A 592 43.26 -3.51 66.03
C ILE A 592 44.15 -3.94 64.80
N GLN A 593 44.53 -3.00 63.91
CA GLN A 593 45.66 -2.98 62.90
C GLN A 593 45.83 -4.16 61.87
N GLN A 594 46.05 -3.98 60.55
CA GLN A 594 46.89 -3.10 59.69
C GLN A 594 48.31 -3.64 59.36
N THR A 595 48.63 -3.77 58.06
CA THR A 595 49.76 -3.06 57.37
C THR A 595 49.78 -3.38 55.86
N ALA A 596 50.51 -2.59 55.05
CA ALA A 596 50.66 -2.77 53.59
C ALA A 596 51.99 -2.19 53.08
N ARG A 597 52.55 -2.73 51.97
CA ARG A 597 53.45 -2.01 51.03
C ARG A 597 53.80 -2.80 49.75
N ASN A 598 54.26 -2.06 48.74
CA ASN A 598 54.63 -2.53 47.39
C ASN A 598 56.10 -2.99 47.30
N ASN A 599 56.46 -3.76 46.25
CA ASN A 599 57.37 -3.29 45.18
C ASN A 599 57.57 -4.29 44.01
N ASN A 600 58.09 -3.76 42.88
CA ASN A 600 58.26 -4.43 41.58
C ASN A 600 59.53 -5.30 41.45
N THR A 601 59.56 -6.20 40.45
CA THR A 601 60.71 -6.29 39.52
C THR A 601 60.37 -6.96 38.16
N PHE A 602 61.21 -6.67 37.15
CA PHE A 602 61.02 -6.88 35.70
C PHE A 602 61.44 -8.25 35.14
N ARG A 603 60.98 -8.57 33.91
CA ARG A 603 61.86 -8.81 32.73
C ARG A 603 61.16 -8.57 31.37
N GLN A 604 61.95 -8.38 30.30
CA GLN A 604 61.53 -7.95 28.94
C GLN A 604 62.09 -8.86 27.84
N PHE A 605 61.60 -8.71 26.59
CA PHE A 605 62.31 -8.71 25.27
C PHE A 605 61.30 -9.08 24.14
N ASN A 606 61.30 -8.52 22.91
CA ASN A 606 61.84 -7.24 22.40
C ASN A 606 61.11 -6.77 21.10
N LEU A 607 61.40 -5.54 20.63
CA LEU A 607 60.83 -4.85 19.44
C LEU A 607 61.72 -4.96 18.17
N PRO A 608 61.25 -4.63 16.93
CA PRO A 608 61.29 -3.24 16.36
C PRO A 608 60.12 -2.84 15.39
N MET A 609 59.54 -1.64 15.50
CA MET A 609 59.69 -0.38 14.69
C MET A 609 59.14 -0.39 13.24
N GLY A 610 58.57 0.69 12.68
CA GLY A 610 58.29 2.10 13.10
C GLY A 610 57.82 2.93 11.85
N LEU A 611 57.46 4.22 11.81
CA LEU A 611 57.33 5.37 12.75
C LEU A 611 55.81 5.75 12.90
N GLY A 612 55.23 6.95 13.17
CA GLY A 612 55.62 8.38 13.30
C GLY A 612 55.54 9.19 11.97
N ASN A 613 55.07 10.45 11.85
CA ASN A 613 54.61 11.51 12.79
C ASN A 613 53.40 12.27 12.14
N ALA A 614 52.42 12.92 12.80
CA ALA A 614 52.30 13.70 14.06
C ALA A 614 52.75 15.18 13.96
N GLU A 615 51.83 16.13 14.21
CA GLU A 615 52.05 17.39 14.94
C GLU A 615 50.72 18.10 15.32
N ASP A 616 50.69 18.72 16.49
CA ASP A 616 49.56 19.45 17.12
C ASP A 616 49.91 20.94 17.29
N SER A 617 48.90 21.81 17.46
CA SER A 617 48.99 22.93 18.44
C SER A 617 47.67 23.64 18.75
N THR A 618 47.56 24.07 20.01
CA THR A 618 46.52 24.91 20.63
C THR A 618 46.83 26.43 20.44
N ALA A 619 46.08 27.44 20.90
CA ALA A 619 45.12 27.54 22.00
C ALA A 619 44.20 28.81 21.94
N ASP A 620 43.43 29.02 23.03
CA ASP A 620 43.04 30.30 23.65
C ASP A 620 41.74 31.11 23.30
N SER A 621 40.91 31.24 24.34
CA SER A 621 40.39 32.50 24.93
C SER A 621 39.18 33.29 24.35
N SER A 622 37.97 32.79 24.68
CA SER A 622 36.93 33.45 25.52
C SER A 622 36.31 34.86 25.26
N THR A 623 35.11 35.03 25.85
CA THR A 623 34.44 36.26 26.37
C THR A 623 33.54 37.18 25.49
N SER A 624 32.23 36.91 25.55
CA SER A 624 31.12 37.82 25.96
C SER A 624 30.83 39.17 25.26
N SER A 625 29.63 39.28 24.66
CA SER A 625 28.61 40.35 24.84
C SER A 625 27.51 40.22 23.76
N SER A 626 26.33 40.84 23.81
CA SER A 626 25.23 40.89 24.79
C SER A 626 24.25 41.98 24.31
N ARG A 627 22.99 41.61 23.96
CA ARG A 627 21.89 42.53 23.54
C ARG A 627 22.13 43.18 22.14
N ARG A 628 21.12 43.67 21.40
CA ARG A 628 19.75 44.14 21.76
C ARG A 628 18.73 43.88 20.62
N GLU A 629 17.46 44.23 20.83
CA GLU A 629 16.33 43.96 19.92
C GLU A 629 16.13 45.00 18.79
N ARG A 630 15.22 44.62 17.84
CA ARG A 630 14.11 45.38 17.21
C ARG A 630 14.22 45.99 15.80
N ASP A 631 13.12 45.71 15.08
CA ASP A 631 12.39 46.50 14.07
C ASP A 631 13.11 46.99 12.79
N GLY A 632 12.41 47.01 11.64
CA GLY A 632 12.95 47.55 10.39
C GLY A 632 12.04 47.45 9.16
N GLY A 633 11.79 46.22 8.66
CA GLY A 633 10.84 45.94 7.59
C GLY A 633 11.22 46.42 6.16
N VAL A 634 10.20 46.40 5.29
CA VAL A 634 10.18 46.87 3.88
C VAL A 634 11.06 46.11 2.87
N ALA A 635 10.39 45.39 1.95
CA ALA A 635 10.97 44.92 0.69
C ALA A 635 10.77 45.96 -0.44
N PRO A 636 11.53 45.85 -1.53
CA PRO A 636 10.98 46.20 -2.84
C PRO A 636 11.10 45.07 -3.87
N VAL A 637 10.11 44.99 -4.75
CA VAL A 637 10.06 44.14 -5.95
C VAL A 637 10.85 44.80 -7.08
N SER A 638 11.54 44.00 -7.91
CA SER A 638 11.73 44.30 -9.34
C SER A 638 12.02 43.02 -10.13
N SER A 639 11.52 42.97 -11.36
CA SER A 639 11.55 41.80 -12.26
C SER A 639 12.52 42.05 -13.44
N PRO A 640 12.68 41.14 -14.44
CA PRO A 640 13.95 40.98 -15.17
C PRO A 640 14.02 41.72 -16.52
N PRO A 641 15.20 41.72 -17.17
CA PRO A 641 15.33 41.85 -18.61
C PRO A 641 15.35 40.48 -19.32
N ALA A 642 14.91 40.44 -20.58
CA ALA A 642 15.02 39.27 -21.45
C ALA A 642 15.53 39.66 -22.84
N SER A 643 16.44 38.86 -23.39
CA SER A 643 16.88 38.86 -24.80
C SER A 643 17.91 37.73 -25.03
N SER A 644 18.30 37.33 -26.24
CA SER A 644 17.61 37.04 -27.52
C SER A 644 18.70 36.66 -28.55
N TYR A 645 18.34 35.91 -29.61
CA TYR A 645 19.23 35.37 -30.66
C TYR A 645 20.18 34.25 -30.18
N SER A 646 20.38 33.10 -30.83
CA SER A 646 20.27 32.62 -32.23
C SER A 646 21.51 32.88 -33.10
N GLU A 647 22.28 31.83 -33.42
CA GLU A 647 22.30 31.25 -34.79
C GLU A 647 23.01 29.87 -34.83
N GLN A 648 23.04 29.23 -36.00
CA GLN A 648 23.51 27.86 -36.25
C GLN A 648 24.84 27.85 -37.02
N PHE A 649 25.59 26.74 -36.98
CA PHE A 649 26.54 26.37 -38.06
C PHE A 649 26.63 24.85 -38.25
N ILE A 650 27.18 24.43 -39.40
CA ILE A 650 27.10 23.07 -39.97
C ILE A 650 28.51 22.59 -40.42
N GLY A 651 28.75 21.27 -40.39
CA GLY A 651 29.88 20.58 -41.03
C GLY A 651 31.03 20.22 -40.07
N ASP A 652 31.83 19.16 -40.31
CA ASP A 652 31.75 18.15 -41.38
C ASP A 652 32.46 16.82 -40.99
N GLU A 653 32.52 15.88 -41.94
CA GLU A 653 32.85 14.44 -41.79
C GLU A 653 34.23 14.07 -41.19
N ASN A 654 34.29 12.90 -40.53
CA ASN A 654 35.25 11.78 -40.66
C ASN A 654 35.12 10.86 -39.41
N GLY A 655 35.30 9.54 -39.44
CA GLY A 655 35.60 8.59 -40.52
C GLY A 655 36.23 7.29 -39.95
N ILE A 656 36.10 6.15 -40.65
CA ILE A 656 36.62 4.80 -40.32
C ILE A 656 35.75 3.96 -39.34
N ALA A 657 35.65 2.66 -39.64
CA ALA A 657 34.80 1.67 -38.96
C ALA A 657 35.60 0.48 -38.40
N THR A 658 35.03 -0.21 -37.41
CA THR A 658 35.32 -1.61 -37.10
C THR A 658 34.02 -2.39 -36.95
N SER A 659 34.00 -3.63 -37.46
CA SER A 659 32.79 -4.45 -37.55
C SER A 659 32.69 -5.43 -36.36
N SER A 660 31.49 -5.53 -35.79
CA SER A 660 31.07 -6.71 -35.02
C SER A 660 29.58 -6.93 -35.26
N SER A 661 29.21 -8.17 -35.59
CA SER A 661 27.89 -8.51 -36.15
C SER A 661 26.93 -9.02 -35.09
N TYR A 662 25.95 -8.20 -34.71
CA TYR A 662 24.69 -8.65 -34.11
C TYR A 662 23.52 -8.01 -34.84
N LEU A 663 22.66 -8.84 -35.43
CA LEU A 663 21.47 -8.39 -36.15
C LEU A 663 20.41 -7.89 -35.14
N PRO A 664 19.78 -6.73 -35.38
CA PRO A 664 18.78 -6.19 -34.47
C PRO A 664 17.49 -7.03 -34.54
N ARG A 665 16.95 -7.42 -33.38
CA ARG A 665 15.58 -7.93 -33.29
C ARG A 665 14.61 -6.79 -33.63
N HIS A 666 13.76 -6.98 -34.64
CA HIS A 666 12.64 -6.07 -34.88
C HIS A 666 11.64 -6.18 -33.71
N PRO A 667 11.31 -5.09 -33.00
CA PRO A 667 10.06 -5.02 -32.27
C PRO A 667 8.93 -4.91 -33.30
N GLN A 668 7.97 -5.83 -33.27
CA GLN A 668 6.77 -5.71 -34.11
C GLN A 668 5.96 -4.49 -33.65
N SER A 669 5.56 -3.64 -34.60
CA SER A 669 4.82 -2.42 -34.32
C SER A 669 3.35 -2.73 -34.04
N HIS A 670 3.02 -2.97 -32.77
CA HIS A 670 1.64 -2.81 -32.32
C HIS A 670 1.18 -1.38 -32.66
N GLN A 671 0.02 -1.24 -33.28
CA GLN A 671 -0.53 0.07 -33.61
C GLN A 671 -0.95 0.80 -32.33
N ILE A 672 -0.12 1.75 -31.89
CA ILE A 672 -0.44 2.65 -30.78
C ILE A 672 -1.66 3.48 -31.20
N VAL A 673 -2.79 3.25 -30.53
CA VAL A 673 -3.98 4.11 -30.66
C VAL A 673 -3.58 5.51 -30.22
N ASN A 674 -3.59 6.47 -31.14
CA ASN A 674 -2.96 7.78 -30.94
C ASN A 674 -3.91 8.75 -30.21
N TRP A 675 -4.12 8.49 -28.92
CA TRP A 675 -5.07 9.19 -28.04
C TRP A 675 -4.87 10.72 -27.99
N ARG A 676 -3.69 11.24 -28.36
CA ARG A 676 -3.40 12.68 -28.42
C ARG A 676 -4.30 13.49 -29.36
N ARG A 677 -5.04 12.85 -30.28
CA ARG A 677 -6.02 13.55 -31.14
C ARG A 677 -7.41 13.77 -30.53
N LEU A 678 -7.72 13.16 -29.38
CA LEU A 678 -9.07 13.22 -28.77
C LEU A 678 -9.18 14.19 -27.58
N SER A 679 -8.08 14.78 -27.10
CA SER A 679 -8.07 15.71 -25.95
C SER A 679 -8.10 17.20 -26.34
N GLN A 680 -8.13 17.55 -27.63
CA GLN A 680 -8.03 18.94 -28.11
C GLN A 680 -9.29 19.49 -28.81
N THR A 681 -10.46 18.88 -28.61
CA THR A 681 -11.73 19.31 -29.23
C THR A 681 -12.85 19.56 -28.21
N GLY A 682 -12.93 20.80 -27.69
CA GLY A 682 -14.16 21.43 -27.18
C GLY A 682 -14.43 21.41 -25.67
#